data_AF-A0A935GZ03-F1
#
_entry.id   AF-A0A935GZ03-F1
#
_cell.length_a   1.000
_cell.length_b   1.000
_cell.length_c   1.000
_cell.angle_alpha   90.00
_cell.angle_beta   90.00
_cell.angle_gamma   90.00
#
_symmetry.space_group_name_H-M   'P 1'
#
loop_
_entity.id
_entity.type
_entity.pdbx_description
1 polymer ?
#
loop_
_entity_poly.entity_id
_entity_poly.type
_entity_poly.pdbx_seq_one_letter_code
_entity_poly.pdbx_strand_id
1 'polypeptide(L)'
;MSRQKSKSKSKTHGHASAASPLDPEQAANKSLTAGRFREAIEAFKELLKTERRNEWVEALAQAYVGRAEELQAKGMIPEALTIWRNRASICGKPLAHWGYIECLCKSGATGEALKMVAQMEAGEERLALENRLAATAVLLPPEALSALPEDHALRSQHGHAVTALQAYCAGDGKALDEALQGIPFRSPYRDLRPVLKALSVVQQDPEQAKTLLARVAADSAFAKLAAIVRTASLPDDAWLPALAKVSPAEQQALLDLKGCPPERRSQLLELAQLGANPNPEKVTTILLAPNNKRTPRIEALCRHLLPYVEVPNQQHKVFARELPQFERQRIGALGNDISGDLSASTECWLDAVAAMEKIPEQAKNAALILHRLAIGREVMGSHEDFSKEDMQLLERSLKLDSDNPQARLRLIHAYSKAGNAKQARTHLEVALAGAPDDPQTLLAAVETAIASDSHKKAEGYAKRLLELDPINPQVRGLIARAGLAQARKQIRAKRMDLALKALDEALPWIADEPGRALAGVLRALCVPDGGNDAVLRTAAAGLGGPLCAAFYLTMEAYRLKWEPKALLARANVRIDAKPDAADLAQFVRLLDACDDKEGKILIQTLKLLRRSIELGASLALTTEARTAVCEALLRRRAYQALHVHAEAALKQSPKAPIFVYFSAVAVCEDKPWDLMDHVIEQLEDALEQAQAKDDKRTAGRLASFLRRDEEYEDFDDDDDDFGPFGSFDPKNIDPRTMLRAMIAMSGTKHFFDMMRKNIGSTTFDAMKAQAGQNEQKLVDLLVDYMLTHSPKGNLLPGGFGKK
;
A
#
# COMPACT_ATOMS: atom_id res chain seq x y z
N MET A 1 29.08 63.81 -6.94
CA MET A 1 30.21 64.29 -6.13
C MET A 1 30.63 63.15 -5.21
N SER A 2 31.79 62.51 -5.47
CA SER A 2 33.00 62.55 -4.61
C SER A 2 32.72 62.17 -3.15
N ARG A 3 33.47 61.31 -2.44
CA ARG A 3 34.77 60.66 -2.66
C ARG A 3 35.00 59.78 -1.41
N GLN A 4 35.66 58.64 -1.61
CA GLN A 4 36.74 58.04 -0.80
C GLN A 4 36.65 57.84 0.74
N LYS A 5 36.91 56.56 1.11
CA LYS A 5 37.91 56.03 2.07
C LYS A 5 37.91 56.53 3.53
N SER A 6 37.87 55.57 4.46
CA SER A 6 39.02 55.33 5.35
C SER A 6 39.01 53.91 5.94
N LYS A 7 40.22 53.42 6.22
CA LYS A 7 40.59 52.11 6.75
C LYS A 7 40.49 52.12 8.28
N SER A 8 40.11 50.99 8.90
CA SER A 8 40.63 50.64 10.23
C SER A 8 41.10 49.19 10.26
N LYS A 9 42.27 49.01 10.89
CA LYS A 9 43.05 47.76 10.99
C LYS A 9 42.52 46.96 12.18
N SER A 10 42.24 45.68 11.98
CA SER A 10 42.26 44.67 13.04
C SER A 10 43.42 43.72 12.74
N LYS A 11 44.43 43.74 13.61
CA LYS A 11 45.58 42.85 13.60
C LYS A 11 45.20 41.59 14.39
N THR A 12 45.10 40.45 13.73
CA THR A 12 45.30 39.14 14.36
C THR A 12 46.62 38.58 13.88
N HIS A 13 47.60 38.61 14.78
CA HIS A 13 48.89 37.93 14.63
C HIS A 13 48.67 36.42 14.68
N GLY A 14 48.41 35.81 13.52
CA GLY A 14 48.76 34.42 13.28
C GLY A 14 50.22 34.39 12.82
N HIS A 15 51.12 33.85 13.64
CA HIS A 15 52.48 33.52 13.23
C HIS A 15 52.42 32.48 12.11
N ALA A 16 52.29 32.93 10.86
CA ALA A 16 52.81 32.18 9.74
C ALA A 16 54.33 32.22 9.89
N SER A 17 54.93 31.08 10.24
CA SER A 17 56.37 30.94 10.12
C SER A 17 56.72 31.28 8.68
N ALA A 18 57.63 32.23 8.50
CA ALA A 18 58.29 32.43 7.24
C ALA A 18 58.97 31.10 6.93
N ALA A 19 58.37 30.31 6.04
CA ALA A 19 59.03 29.17 5.45
C ALA A 19 60.34 29.72 4.86
N SER A 20 61.47 29.21 5.36
CA SER A 20 62.74 29.32 4.66
C SER A 20 62.47 29.04 3.17
N PRO A 21 63.06 29.80 2.23
CA PRO A 21 62.81 29.56 0.82
C PRO A 21 63.03 28.07 0.55
N LEU A 22 61.96 27.38 0.19
CA LEU A 22 62.02 25.96 -0.16
C LEU A 22 63.15 25.83 -1.17
N ASP A 23 64.02 24.85 -0.93
CA ASP A 23 65.05 24.48 -1.90
C ASP A 23 64.39 24.44 -3.29
N PRO A 24 64.90 25.18 -4.30
CA PRO A 24 64.26 25.30 -5.61
C PRO A 24 63.90 23.95 -6.24
N GLU A 25 64.65 22.89 -5.90
CA GLU A 25 64.33 21.50 -6.25
C GLU A 25 63.03 20.97 -5.61
N GLN A 26 62.83 21.20 -4.31
CA GLN A 26 61.62 20.79 -3.60
C GLN A 26 60.38 21.54 -4.09
N ALA A 27 60.55 22.82 -4.45
CA ALA A 27 59.48 23.62 -5.05
C ALA A 27 59.08 23.11 -6.44
N ALA A 28 60.06 22.78 -7.30
CA ALA A 28 59.83 22.21 -8.62
C ALA A 28 59.09 20.86 -8.55
N ASN A 29 59.54 19.96 -7.66
CA ASN A 29 58.91 18.66 -7.41
C ASN A 29 57.47 18.81 -6.88
N LYS A 30 57.21 19.79 -6.01
CA LYS A 30 55.86 20.08 -5.50
C LYS A 30 54.91 20.56 -6.60
N SER A 31 55.40 21.32 -7.58
CA SER A 31 54.58 21.75 -8.72
C SER A 31 54.27 20.59 -9.67
N LEU A 32 55.21 19.66 -9.86
CA LEU A 32 54.99 18.45 -10.65
C LEU A 32 53.93 17.54 -10.03
N THR A 33 54.04 17.25 -8.73
CA THR A 33 53.07 16.39 -8.02
C THR A 33 51.69 17.04 -7.89
N ALA A 34 51.62 18.37 -7.85
CA ALA A 34 50.37 19.12 -7.85
C ALA A 34 49.71 19.25 -9.25
N GLY A 35 50.27 18.64 -10.30
CA GLY A 35 49.76 18.74 -11.67
C GLY A 35 49.91 20.12 -12.31
N ARG A 36 50.69 21.04 -11.73
CA ARG A 36 50.98 22.37 -12.29
C ARG A 36 52.14 22.27 -13.27
N PHE A 37 51.92 21.54 -14.37
CA PHE A 37 53.00 21.14 -15.27
C PHE A 37 53.73 22.30 -15.94
N ARG A 38 53.07 23.43 -16.21
CA ARG A 38 53.72 24.63 -16.79
C ARG A 38 54.75 25.21 -15.82
N GLU A 39 54.37 25.39 -14.56
CA GLU A 39 55.24 25.92 -13.50
C GLU A 39 56.39 24.95 -13.20
N ALA A 40 56.11 23.64 -13.21
CA ALA A 40 57.13 22.60 -13.08
C ALA A 40 58.15 22.63 -14.23
N ILE A 41 57.71 22.80 -15.49
CA ILE A 41 58.60 22.92 -16.65
C ILE A 41 59.52 24.14 -16.52
N GLU A 42 58.98 25.29 -16.12
CA GLU A 42 59.77 26.52 -15.93
C GLU A 42 60.79 26.33 -14.80
N ALA A 43 60.39 25.79 -13.65
CA ALA A 43 61.27 25.57 -12.50
C ALA A 43 62.39 24.55 -12.80
N PHE A 44 62.09 23.41 -13.42
CA PHE A 44 63.13 22.44 -13.79
C PHE A 44 64.07 22.93 -14.90
N LYS A 45 63.59 23.79 -15.81
CA LYS A 45 64.48 24.46 -16.77
C LYS A 45 65.46 25.41 -16.11
N GLU A 46 65.05 26.10 -15.04
CA GLU A 46 65.94 26.96 -14.27
C GLU A 46 66.98 26.15 -13.49
N LEU A 47 66.58 25.04 -12.87
CA LEU A 47 67.49 24.10 -12.22
C LEU A 47 68.52 23.50 -13.20
N LEU A 48 68.11 23.12 -14.41
CA LEU A 48 69.03 22.59 -15.42
C LEU A 48 70.04 23.61 -15.97
N LYS A 49 69.82 24.92 -15.76
CA LYS A 49 70.80 25.96 -16.10
C LYS A 49 71.93 26.07 -15.07
N THR A 50 71.68 25.68 -13.81
CA THR A 50 72.70 25.71 -12.76
C THR A 50 73.54 24.43 -12.79
N GLU A 51 72.90 23.28 -12.86
CA GLU A 51 73.56 21.97 -12.90
C GLU A 51 72.70 20.98 -13.68
N ARG A 52 73.31 20.16 -14.54
CA ARG A 52 72.57 19.17 -15.33
C ARG A 52 72.56 17.81 -14.63
N ARG A 53 71.61 17.62 -13.70
CA ARG A 53 71.37 16.33 -13.02
C ARG A 53 70.36 15.46 -13.78
N ASN A 54 70.61 14.15 -13.85
CA ASN A 54 69.72 13.21 -14.53
C ASN A 54 68.30 13.22 -13.93
N GLU A 55 68.19 13.25 -12.61
CA GLU A 55 66.90 13.27 -11.89
C GLU A 55 66.03 14.47 -12.30
N TRP A 56 66.63 15.65 -12.50
CA TRP A 56 65.92 16.85 -12.95
C TRP A 56 65.52 16.78 -14.42
N VAL A 57 66.34 16.15 -15.26
CA VAL A 57 65.98 15.87 -16.67
C VAL A 57 64.78 14.91 -16.74
N GLU A 58 64.71 13.93 -15.85
CA GLU A 58 63.58 12.99 -15.79
C GLU A 58 62.31 13.63 -15.26
N ALA A 59 62.41 14.43 -14.19
CA ALA A 59 61.28 15.19 -13.67
C ALA A 59 60.75 16.23 -14.68
N LEU A 60 61.65 16.90 -15.43
CA LEU A 60 61.26 17.79 -16.53
C LEU A 60 60.56 17.02 -17.66
N ALA A 61 61.06 15.83 -18.01
CA ALA A 61 60.43 15.00 -19.03
C ALA A 61 59.02 14.55 -18.61
N GLN A 62 58.81 14.22 -17.33
CA GLN A 62 57.49 13.92 -16.76
C GLN A 62 56.56 15.14 -16.80
N ALA A 63 57.07 16.33 -16.44
CA ALA A 63 56.31 17.58 -16.53
C ALA A 63 55.86 17.86 -17.97
N TYR A 64 56.72 17.58 -18.95
CA TYR A 64 56.36 17.69 -20.36
C TYR A 64 55.30 16.68 -20.82
N VAL A 65 55.36 15.44 -20.35
CA VAL A 65 54.32 14.43 -20.62
C VAL A 65 52.97 14.92 -20.12
N GLY A 66 52.87 15.28 -18.84
CA GLY A 66 51.62 15.75 -18.24
C GLY A 66 51.07 17.00 -18.94
N ARG A 67 51.94 17.96 -19.31
CA ARG A 67 51.51 19.15 -20.07
C ARG A 67 50.99 18.80 -21.46
N ALA A 68 51.63 17.88 -22.16
CA ALA A 68 51.19 17.48 -23.49
C ALA A 68 49.84 16.76 -23.44
N GLU A 69 49.63 15.91 -22.43
CA GLU A 69 48.35 15.22 -22.19
C GLU A 69 47.22 16.20 -21.85
N GLU A 70 47.48 17.23 -21.02
CA GLU A 70 46.50 18.30 -20.75
C GLU A 70 46.05 19.03 -22.02
N LEU A 71 47.01 19.38 -22.90
CA LEU A 71 46.73 20.08 -24.14
C LEU A 71 45.96 19.18 -25.11
N GLN A 72 46.33 17.90 -25.17
CA GLN A 72 45.64 16.91 -25.99
C GLN A 72 44.19 16.69 -25.51
N ALA A 73 43.95 16.62 -24.20
CA ALA A 73 42.62 16.52 -23.62
C ALA A 73 41.74 17.75 -23.94
N LYS A 74 42.36 18.93 -24.11
CA LYS A 74 41.69 20.17 -24.55
C LYS A 74 41.54 20.30 -26.07
N GLY A 75 42.01 19.32 -26.85
CA GLY A 75 41.97 19.34 -28.31
C GLY A 75 43.04 20.23 -28.98
N MET A 76 44.00 20.75 -28.20
CA MET A 76 45.11 21.58 -28.70
C MET A 76 46.25 20.70 -29.22
N ILE A 77 45.98 19.97 -30.31
CA ILE A 77 46.89 18.95 -30.87
C ILE A 77 48.22 19.55 -31.38
N PRO A 78 48.25 20.68 -32.13
CA PRO A 78 49.50 21.28 -32.61
C PRO A 78 50.44 21.71 -31.47
N GLU A 79 49.88 22.25 -30.40
CA GLU A 79 50.60 22.67 -29.21
C GLU A 79 51.14 21.46 -28.44
N ALA A 80 50.33 20.40 -28.30
CA ALA A 80 50.77 19.15 -27.70
C ALA A 80 51.95 18.52 -28.47
N LEU A 81 51.91 18.48 -29.80
CA LEU A 81 53.02 18.01 -30.65
C LEU A 81 54.31 18.82 -30.41
N THR A 82 54.18 20.13 -30.22
CA THR A 82 55.32 21.01 -29.90
C THR A 82 55.91 20.67 -28.53
N ILE A 83 55.08 20.41 -27.53
CA ILE A 83 55.54 19.98 -26.20
C ILE A 83 56.30 18.64 -26.26
N TRP A 84 55.79 17.67 -27.02
CA TRP A 84 56.48 16.39 -27.23
C TRP A 84 57.85 16.54 -27.91
N ARG A 85 57.95 17.41 -28.93
CA ARG A 85 59.23 17.74 -29.60
C ARG A 85 60.22 18.42 -28.65
N ASN A 86 59.73 19.30 -27.76
CA ASN A 86 60.55 19.91 -26.72
C ASN A 86 61.08 18.88 -25.71
N ARG A 87 60.26 17.91 -25.31
CA ARG A 87 60.71 16.80 -24.44
C ARG A 87 61.84 16.01 -25.09
N ALA A 88 61.73 15.71 -26.38
CA ALA A 88 62.77 14.97 -27.08
C ALA A 88 64.07 15.77 -27.24
N SER A 89 63.97 17.03 -27.66
CA SER A 89 65.12 17.91 -27.87
C SER A 89 65.86 18.27 -26.56
N ILE A 90 65.11 18.64 -25.50
CA ILE A 90 65.70 19.15 -24.26
C ILE A 90 66.11 18.01 -23.32
N CYS A 91 65.27 16.96 -23.22
CA CYS A 91 65.48 15.88 -22.25
C CYS A 91 66.12 14.62 -22.87
N GLY A 92 66.33 14.58 -24.19
CA GLY A 92 66.92 13.43 -24.88
C GLY A 92 66.06 12.16 -24.84
N LYS A 93 64.76 12.28 -24.52
CA LYS A 93 63.84 11.14 -24.45
C LYS A 93 63.26 10.84 -25.85
N PRO A 94 62.96 9.58 -26.19
CA PRO A 94 62.46 9.22 -27.52
C PRO A 94 61.12 9.87 -27.84
N LEU A 95 60.92 10.25 -29.11
CA LEU A 95 59.65 10.72 -29.65
C LEU A 95 58.63 9.59 -29.81
N ALA A 96 59.08 8.35 -29.95
CA ALA A 96 58.26 7.16 -30.08
C ALA A 96 57.56 6.79 -28.75
N HIS A 97 56.72 7.70 -28.27
CA HIS A 97 55.87 7.55 -27.11
C HIS A 97 54.41 7.57 -27.56
N TRP A 98 53.54 6.77 -26.94
CA TRP A 98 52.14 6.67 -27.34
C TRP A 98 51.44 8.03 -27.42
N GLY A 99 51.64 8.91 -26.42
CA GLY A 99 51.01 10.23 -26.42
C GLY A 99 51.39 11.11 -27.62
N TYR A 100 52.61 10.98 -28.16
CA TYR A 100 53.02 11.69 -29.38
C TYR A 100 52.42 11.05 -30.63
N ILE A 101 52.48 9.71 -30.71
CA ILE A 101 51.92 8.91 -31.79
C ILE A 101 50.40 9.14 -31.92
N GLU A 102 49.69 9.18 -30.79
CA GLU A 102 48.26 9.47 -30.75
C GLU A 102 47.96 10.89 -31.23
N CYS A 103 48.80 11.88 -30.89
CA CYS A 103 48.67 13.25 -31.42
C CYS A 103 48.86 13.29 -32.95
N LEU A 104 49.83 12.55 -33.50
CA LEU A 104 50.04 12.43 -34.95
C LEU A 104 48.83 11.80 -35.64
N CYS A 105 48.25 10.75 -35.05
CA CYS A 105 47.03 10.13 -35.58
C CYS A 105 45.86 11.11 -35.58
N LYS A 106 45.66 11.86 -34.48
CA LYS A 106 44.59 12.86 -34.36
C LYS A 106 44.77 14.06 -35.29
N SER A 107 46.01 14.40 -35.66
CA SER A 107 46.31 15.48 -36.61
C SER A 107 46.28 15.04 -38.08
N GLY A 108 45.92 13.78 -38.37
CA GLY A 108 45.92 13.22 -39.73
C GLY A 108 47.29 12.82 -40.28
N ALA A 109 48.35 12.88 -39.45
CA ALA A 109 49.71 12.49 -39.81
C ALA A 109 50.01 11.01 -39.50
N THR A 110 49.02 10.13 -39.67
CA THR A 110 49.11 8.70 -39.30
C THR A 110 50.22 7.97 -40.06
N GLY A 111 50.52 8.38 -41.30
CA GLY A 111 51.64 7.82 -42.07
C GLY A 111 53.00 8.08 -41.42
N GLU A 112 53.20 9.24 -40.76
CA GLU A 112 54.42 9.54 -40.01
C GLU A 112 54.49 8.70 -38.73
N ALA A 113 53.37 8.51 -38.05
CA ALA A 113 53.27 7.65 -36.87
C ALA A 113 53.64 6.19 -37.20
N LEU A 114 53.13 5.65 -38.31
CA LEU A 114 53.44 4.30 -38.78
C LEU A 114 54.92 4.14 -39.14
N LYS A 115 55.51 5.11 -39.87
CA LYS A 115 56.94 5.11 -40.19
C LYS A 115 57.80 5.14 -38.93
N MET A 116 57.43 5.96 -37.95
CA MET A 116 58.15 6.09 -36.69
C MET A 116 58.19 4.76 -35.92
N VAL A 117 57.05 4.06 -35.80
CA VAL A 117 56.99 2.77 -35.11
C VAL A 117 57.75 1.68 -35.89
N ALA A 118 57.68 1.69 -37.23
CA ALA A 118 58.40 0.72 -38.05
C ALA A 118 59.92 0.84 -37.96
N GLN A 119 60.44 2.04 -37.68
CA GLN A 119 61.87 2.32 -37.51
C GLN A 119 62.40 1.98 -36.11
N MET A 120 61.53 1.64 -35.15
CA MET A 120 61.97 1.19 -33.83
C MET A 120 62.56 -0.21 -33.89
N GLU A 121 63.51 -0.50 -33.01
CA GLU A 121 64.02 -1.84 -32.81
C GLU A 121 62.90 -2.80 -32.37
N ALA A 122 63.00 -4.05 -32.81
CA ALA A 122 62.03 -5.08 -32.42
C ALA A 122 62.14 -5.34 -30.91
N GLY A 123 61.03 -5.15 -30.20
CA GLY A 123 60.97 -5.29 -28.74
C GLY A 123 59.56 -5.08 -28.22
N GLU A 124 59.39 -5.18 -26.90
CA GLU A 124 58.09 -5.07 -26.24
C GLU A 124 57.43 -3.69 -26.43
N GLU A 125 58.21 -2.61 -26.38
CA GLU A 125 57.71 -1.25 -26.56
C GLU A 125 57.13 -1.00 -27.96
N ARG A 126 57.84 -1.47 -29.00
CA ARG A 126 57.37 -1.41 -30.38
C ARG A 126 56.07 -2.20 -30.54
N LEU A 127 56.02 -3.43 -30.03
CA LEU A 127 54.83 -4.29 -30.09
C LEU A 127 53.62 -3.63 -29.38
N ALA A 128 53.84 -2.99 -28.24
CA ALA A 128 52.79 -2.26 -27.52
C ALA A 128 52.23 -1.10 -28.35
N LEU A 129 53.09 -0.34 -29.05
CA LEU A 129 52.67 0.74 -29.94
C LEU A 129 51.94 0.23 -31.19
N GLU A 130 52.42 -0.86 -31.80
CA GLU A 130 51.75 -1.53 -32.92
C GLU A 130 50.35 -2.00 -32.54
N ASN A 131 50.20 -2.63 -31.37
CA ASN A 131 48.91 -3.06 -30.85
C ASN A 131 47.94 -1.88 -30.66
N ARG A 132 48.43 -0.74 -30.15
CA ARG A 132 47.60 0.47 -29.98
C ARG A 132 47.21 1.12 -31.31
N LEU A 133 48.08 1.07 -32.31
CA LEU A 133 47.83 1.60 -33.65
C LEU A 133 46.87 0.72 -34.47
N ALA A 134 46.67 -0.54 -34.09
CA ALA A 134 45.85 -1.48 -34.85
C ALA A 134 44.45 -0.94 -35.16
N ALA A 135 43.73 -0.37 -34.18
CA ALA A 135 42.38 0.15 -34.42
C ALA A 135 42.37 1.33 -35.42
N THR A 136 43.38 2.20 -35.38
CA THR A 136 43.53 3.27 -36.38
C THR A 136 43.89 2.70 -37.74
N ALA A 137 44.78 1.69 -37.78
CA ALA A 137 45.22 1.06 -39.03
C ALA A 137 44.07 0.36 -39.78
N VAL A 138 43.11 -0.26 -39.09
CA VAL A 138 41.92 -0.88 -39.72
C VAL A 138 41.07 0.13 -40.50
N LEU A 139 41.08 1.40 -40.09
CA LEU A 139 40.30 2.46 -40.74
C LEU A 139 41.01 3.09 -41.94
N LEU A 140 42.28 2.72 -42.19
CA LEU A 140 43.06 3.27 -43.28
C LEU A 140 42.87 2.46 -44.56
N PRO A 141 42.96 3.11 -45.74
CA PRO A 141 43.03 2.37 -46.99
C PRO A 141 44.37 1.60 -47.09
N PRO A 142 44.44 0.44 -47.77
CA PRO A 142 45.65 -0.37 -47.87
C PRO A 142 46.88 0.40 -48.37
N GLU A 143 46.69 1.40 -49.23
CA GLU A 143 47.73 2.24 -49.78
C GLU A 143 48.45 3.06 -48.69
N ALA A 144 47.73 3.48 -47.65
CA ALA A 144 48.32 4.24 -46.54
C ALA A 144 49.27 3.39 -45.68
N LEU A 145 49.11 2.06 -45.71
CA LEU A 145 49.98 1.11 -45.02
C LEU A 145 51.22 0.73 -45.83
N SER A 146 51.34 1.18 -47.09
CA SER A 146 52.50 0.93 -47.95
C SER A 146 53.82 1.46 -47.39
N ALA A 147 53.75 2.42 -46.45
CA ALA A 147 54.89 2.93 -45.70
C ALA A 147 55.53 1.90 -44.76
N LEU A 148 54.83 0.80 -44.46
CA LEU A 148 55.33 -0.32 -43.68
C LEU A 148 55.91 -1.41 -44.60
N PRO A 149 56.92 -2.18 -44.16
CA PRO A 149 57.38 -3.38 -44.85
C PRO A 149 56.23 -4.37 -45.15
N GLU A 150 56.33 -5.14 -46.24
CA GLU A 150 55.25 -6.06 -46.67
C GLU A 150 54.92 -7.15 -45.65
N ASP A 151 55.93 -7.63 -44.94
CA ASP A 151 55.85 -8.63 -43.88
C ASP A 151 55.35 -8.06 -42.53
N HIS A 152 55.34 -6.73 -42.38
CA HIS A 152 54.91 -6.07 -41.15
C HIS A 152 53.48 -6.46 -40.78
N ALA A 153 53.24 -6.89 -39.53
CA ALA A 153 51.95 -7.46 -39.12
C ALA A 153 50.74 -6.52 -39.35
N LEU A 154 50.89 -5.22 -39.09
CA LEU A 154 49.88 -4.20 -39.41
C LEU A 154 49.56 -4.06 -40.91
N ARG A 155 50.43 -4.50 -41.83
CA ARG A 155 50.18 -4.47 -43.27
C ARG A 155 49.72 -5.83 -43.79
N SER A 156 50.45 -6.89 -43.48
CA SER A 156 50.16 -8.25 -43.98
C SER A 156 48.82 -8.80 -43.48
N GLN A 157 48.40 -8.44 -42.27
CA GLN A 157 47.15 -8.96 -41.66
C GLN A 157 45.96 -7.99 -41.77
N HIS A 158 46.16 -6.79 -42.35
CA HIS A 158 45.13 -5.77 -42.50
C HIS A 158 43.91 -6.27 -43.28
N GLY A 159 44.14 -7.00 -44.38
CA GLY A 159 43.08 -7.51 -45.24
C GLY A 159 42.09 -8.42 -44.50
N HIS A 160 42.58 -9.27 -43.59
CA HIS A 160 41.72 -10.13 -42.77
C HIS A 160 40.83 -9.32 -41.82
N ALA A 161 41.38 -8.28 -41.18
CA ALA A 161 40.62 -7.42 -40.27
C ALA A 161 39.52 -6.63 -40.99
N VAL A 162 39.81 -6.04 -42.16
CA VAL A 162 38.83 -5.30 -42.95
C VAL A 162 37.76 -6.23 -43.53
N THR A 163 38.17 -7.39 -44.05
CA THR A 163 37.22 -8.39 -44.59
C THR A 163 36.26 -8.88 -43.50
N ALA A 164 36.75 -9.11 -42.28
CA ALA A 164 35.91 -9.51 -41.15
C ALA A 164 34.85 -8.42 -40.81
N LEU A 165 35.25 -7.15 -40.80
CA LEU A 165 34.30 -6.04 -40.58
C LEU A 165 33.24 -5.96 -41.68
N GLN A 166 33.66 -6.06 -42.94
CA GLN A 166 32.74 -6.03 -44.08
C GLN A 166 31.77 -7.21 -44.05
N ALA A 167 32.24 -8.42 -43.75
CA ALA A 167 31.41 -9.60 -43.63
C ALA A 167 30.37 -9.45 -42.50
N TYR A 168 30.76 -8.89 -41.35
CA TYR A 168 29.81 -8.57 -40.29
C TYR A 168 28.75 -7.56 -40.74
N CYS A 169 29.16 -6.44 -41.37
CA CYS A 169 28.22 -5.44 -41.87
C CYS A 169 27.28 -5.98 -42.96
N ALA A 170 27.73 -6.95 -43.76
CA ALA A 170 26.92 -7.63 -44.77
C ALA A 170 26.01 -8.73 -44.20
N GLY A 171 26.18 -9.10 -42.92
CA GLY A 171 25.46 -10.21 -42.30
C GLY A 171 25.91 -11.61 -42.75
N ASP A 172 27.11 -11.73 -43.35
CA ASP A 172 27.66 -13.02 -43.80
C ASP A 172 28.49 -13.68 -42.70
N GLY A 173 27.84 -14.55 -41.92
CA GLY A 173 28.49 -15.26 -40.81
C GLY A 173 29.60 -16.22 -41.26
N LYS A 174 29.53 -16.80 -42.46
CA LYS A 174 30.56 -17.74 -42.95
C LYS A 174 31.82 -16.98 -43.34
N ALA A 175 31.66 -15.93 -44.14
CA ALA A 175 32.78 -15.07 -44.52
C ALA A 175 33.42 -14.39 -43.30
N LEU A 176 32.62 -14.05 -42.28
CA LEU A 176 33.13 -13.53 -41.01
C LEU A 176 34.03 -14.56 -40.31
N ASP A 177 33.56 -15.80 -40.14
CA ASP A 177 34.33 -16.84 -39.45
C ASP A 177 35.63 -17.19 -40.20
N GLU A 178 35.61 -17.27 -41.53
CA GLU A 178 36.80 -17.46 -42.36
C GLU A 178 37.81 -16.31 -42.21
N ALA A 179 37.34 -15.06 -42.29
CA ALA A 179 38.20 -13.90 -42.13
C ALA A 179 38.82 -13.81 -40.72
N LEU A 180 38.06 -14.16 -39.68
CA LEU A 180 38.56 -14.20 -38.29
C LEU A 180 39.59 -15.31 -38.04
N GLN A 181 39.51 -16.45 -38.75
CA GLN A 181 40.54 -17.49 -38.69
C GLN A 181 41.89 -17.02 -39.24
N GLY A 182 41.87 -16.11 -40.22
CA GLY A 182 43.05 -15.49 -40.81
C GLY A 182 43.80 -14.51 -39.88
N ILE A 183 43.28 -14.19 -38.68
CA ILE A 183 43.92 -13.28 -37.72
C ILE A 183 44.65 -14.11 -36.63
N PRO A 184 46.00 -14.19 -36.64
CA PRO A 184 46.75 -15.00 -35.67
C PRO A 184 46.64 -14.49 -34.23
N PHE A 185 46.94 -15.35 -33.25
CA PHE A 185 46.89 -14.98 -31.82
C PHE A 185 47.83 -13.82 -31.44
N ARG A 186 48.99 -13.72 -32.10
CA ARG A 186 49.96 -12.63 -31.87
C ARG A 186 49.70 -11.38 -32.74
N SER A 187 48.60 -11.36 -33.48
CA SER A 187 48.23 -10.23 -34.33
C SER A 187 47.97 -8.96 -33.52
N PRO A 188 48.36 -7.76 -34.02
CA PRO A 188 47.86 -6.49 -33.50
C PRO A 188 46.33 -6.38 -33.55
N TYR A 189 45.66 -7.11 -34.45
CA TYR A 189 44.21 -7.14 -34.62
C TYR A 189 43.49 -8.21 -33.80
N ARG A 190 44.21 -8.98 -32.97
CA ARG A 190 43.67 -10.17 -32.27
C ARG A 190 42.38 -9.90 -31.48
N ASP A 191 42.27 -8.73 -30.85
CA ASP A 191 41.15 -8.38 -29.98
C ASP A 191 39.90 -7.94 -30.77
N LEU A 192 40.01 -7.73 -32.08
CA LEU A 192 38.85 -7.55 -32.96
C LEU A 192 38.02 -8.84 -33.07
N ARG A 193 38.67 -10.01 -32.97
CA ARG A 193 38.01 -11.33 -33.05
C ARG A 193 36.90 -11.52 -32.01
N PRO A 194 37.16 -11.40 -30.70
CA PRO A 194 36.11 -11.55 -29.69
C PRO A 194 35.01 -10.48 -29.82
N VAL A 195 35.32 -9.26 -30.27
CA VAL A 195 34.32 -8.19 -30.43
C VAL A 195 33.32 -8.51 -31.56
N LEU A 196 33.82 -8.87 -32.74
CA LEU A 196 32.94 -9.21 -33.88
C LEU A 196 32.18 -10.50 -33.64
N LYS A 197 32.82 -11.50 -33.01
CA LYS A 197 32.11 -12.74 -32.66
C LYS A 197 31.01 -12.49 -31.63
N ALA A 198 31.26 -11.65 -30.62
CA ALA A 198 30.23 -11.26 -29.66
C ALA A 198 29.03 -10.58 -30.33
N LEU A 199 29.29 -9.64 -31.24
CA LEU A 199 28.23 -8.98 -32.02
C LEU A 199 27.41 -9.96 -32.86
N SER A 200 28.04 -11.00 -33.43
CA SER A 200 27.33 -12.01 -34.24
C SER A 200 26.40 -12.93 -33.42
N VAL A 201 26.68 -13.11 -32.13
CA VAL A 201 25.92 -14.05 -31.26
C VAL A 201 25.02 -13.36 -30.24
N VAL A 202 25.18 -12.05 -29.99
CA VAL A 202 24.53 -11.31 -28.89
C VAL A 202 23.00 -11.47 -28.84
N GLN A 203 22.34 -11.60 -29.99
CA GLN A 203 20.89 -11.79 -30.08
C GLN A 203 20.43 -13.20 -29.71
N GLN A 204 21.29 -14.21 -29.91
CA GLN A 204 20.99 -15.62 -29.68
C GLN A 204 21.49 -16.08 -28.30
N ASP A 205 22.69 -15.63 -27.92
CA ASP A 205 23.37 -16.00 -26.67
C ASP A 205 24.12 -14.78 -26.08
N PRO A 206 23.43 -13.98 -25.24
CA PRO A 206 24.03 -12.80 -24.63
C PRO A 206 25.10 -13.14 -23.58
N GLU A 207 25.06 -14.32 -22.97
CA GLU A 207 26.08 -14.75 -21.98
C GLU A 207 27.39 -15.16 -22.67
N GLN A 208 27.30 -15.85 -23.80
CA GLN A 208 28.46 -16.11 -24.65
C GLN A 208 29.08 -14.81 -25.17
N ALA A 209 28.26 -13.84 -25.60
CA ALA A 209 28.74 -12.53 -26.01
C ALA A 209 29.49 -11.81 -24.89
N LYS A 210 28.96 -11.80 -23.65
CA LYS A 210 29.65 -11.24 -22.48
C LYS A 210 30.99 -11.93 -22.23
N THR A 211 31.03 -13.26 -22.28
CA THR A 211 32.25 -14.05 -22.08
C THR A 211 33.32 -13.72 -23.12
N LEU A 212 32.92 -13.53 -24.39
CA LEU A 212 33.83 -13.12 -25.46
C LEU A 212 34.37 -11.71 -25.22
N LEU A 213 33.50 -10.75 -24.87
CA LEU A 213 33.89 -9.37 -24.61
C LEU A 213 34.80 -9.24 -23.38
N ALA A 214 34.68 -10.10 -22.38
CA ALA A 214 35.56 -10.11 -21.20
C ALA A 214 37.03 -10.46 -21.55
N ARG A 215 37.28 -11.10 -22.70
CA ARG A 215 38.63 -11.45 -23.17
C ARG A 215 39.40 -10.26 -23.75
N VAL A 216 38.74 -9.14 -24.03
CA VAL A 216 39.38 -7.93 -24.56
C VAL A 216 40.04 -7.16 -23.42
N ALA A 217 41.36 -7.05 -23.47
CA ALA A 217 42.15 -6.34 -22.46
C ALA A 217 41.85 -4.84 -22.42
N ALA A 218 42.04 -4.21 -21.24
CA ALA A 218 41.72 -2.79 -21.03
C ALA A 218 42.63 -1.84 -21.82
N ASP A 219 43.86 -2.27 -22.12
CA ASP A 219 44.87 -1.54 -22.89
C ASP A 219 44.83 -1.85 -24.40
N SER A 220 43.89 -2.69 -24.83
CA SER A 220 43.66 -3.02 -26.25
C SER A 220 43.21 -1.79 -27.06
N ALA A 221 43.65 -1.70 -28.31
CA ALA A 221 43.14 -0.68 -29.24
C ALA A 221 41.63 -0.79 -29.49
N PHE A 222 41.05 -1.98 -29.30
CA PHE A 222 39.62 -2.23 -29.49
C PHE A 222 38.79 -2.14 -28.19
N ALA A 223 39.41 -1.76 -27.06
CA ALA A 223 38.74 -1.70 -25.76
C ALA A 223 37.51 -0.77 -25.76
N LYS A 224 37.59 0.39 -26.43
CA LYS A 224 36.47 1.32 -26.56
C LYS A 224 35.30 0.74 -27.36
N LEU A 225 35.59 0.09 -28.49
CA LEU A 225 34.58 -0.60 -29.28
C LEU A 225 33.93 -1.72 -28.45
N ALA A 226 34.75 -2.55 -27.77
CA ALA A 226 34.25 -3.59 -26.88
C ALA A 226 33.35 -3.03 -25.77
N ALA A 227 33.68 -1.87 -25.19
CA ALA A 227 32.84 -1.21 -24.18
C ALA A 227 31.48 -0.79 -24.75
N ILE A 228 31.43 -0.20 -25.95
CA ILE A 228 30.16 0.14 -26.61
C ILE A 228 29.33 -1.12 -26.87
N VAL A 229 29.96 -2.20 -27.36
CA VAL A 229 29.26 -3.47 -27.60
C VAL A 229 28.73 -4.08 -26.31
N ARG A 230 29.49 -4.02 -25.19
CA ARG A 230 28.99 -4.45 -23.87
C ARG A 230 27.74 -3.68 -23.48
N THR A 231 27.74 -2.36 -23.65
CA THR A 231 26.57 -1.51 -23.38
C THR A 231 25.40 -1.84 -24.31
N ALA A 232 25.67 -2.10 -25.61
CA ALA A 232 24.65 -2.51 -26.58
C ALA A 232 24.05 -3.89 -26.28
N SER A 233 24.78 -4.74 -25.56
CA SER A 233 24.36 -6.08 -25.18
C SER A 233 23.54 -6.11 -23.88
N LEU A 234 23.37 -4.95 -23.21
CA LEU A 234 22.53 -4.86 -22.02
C LEU A 234 21.04 -5.09 -22.36
N PRO A 235 20.27 -5.65 -21.41
CA PRO A 235 18.83 -5.81 -21.55
C PRO A 235 18.09 -4.46 -21.66
N ASP A 236 16.84 -4.51 -22.12
CA ASP A 236 16.03 -3.34 -22.47
C ASP A 236 15.82 -2.34 -21.32
N ASP A 237 15.81 -2.82 -20.08
CA ASP A 237 15.68 -2.04 -18.84
C ASP A 237 17.00 -1.37 -18.40
N ALA A 238 18.16 -1.88 -18.83
CA ALA A 238 19.47 -1.40 -18.40
C ALA A 238 20.24 -0.61 -19.46
N TRP A 239 19.97 -0.81 -20.75
CA TRP A 239 20.74 -0.12 -21.81
C TRP A 239 20.39 1.37 -21.93
N LEU A 240 19.12 1.76 -21.74
CA LEU A 240 18.68 3.14 -21.92
C LEU A 240 19.30 4.06 -20.86
N PRO A 241 19.35 3.72 -19.56
CA PRO A 241 20.12 4.50 -18.58
C PRO A 241 21.63 4.48 -18.84
N ALA A 242 22.17 3.41 -19.44
CA ALA A 242 23.59 3.33 -19.77
C ALA A 242 23.97 4.25 -20.95
N LEU A 243 23.05 4.50 -21.89
CA LEU A 243 23.21 5.46 -22.98
C LEU A 243 23.53 6.87 -22.46
N ALA A 244 22.93 7.30 -21.36
CA ALA A 244 23.20 8.62 -20.78
C ALA A 244 24.61 8.77 -20.17
N LYS A 245 25.29 7.66 -19.86
CA LYS A 245 26.60 7.66 -19.17
C LYS A 245 27.80 7.69 -20.11
N VAL A 246 27.58 7.43 -21.41
CA VAL A 246 28.65 7.38 -22.41
C VAL A 246 28.79 8.72 -23.13
N SER A 247 29.95 8.97 -23.75
CA SER A 247 30.22 10.22 -24.47
C SER A 247 29.32 10.39 -25.70
N PRO A 248 29.13 11.62 -26.22
CA PRO A 248 28.27 11.86 -27.38
C PRO A 248 28.62 11.03 -28.62
N ALA A 249 29.90 10.75 -28.85
CA ALA A 249 30.34 9.88 -29.95
C ALA A 249 29.97 8.41 -29.71
N GLU A 250 30.11 7.93 -28.48
CA GLU A 250 29.70 6.57 -28.08
C GLU A 250 28.18 6.42 -28.09
N GLN A 251 27.43 7.47 -27.76
CA GLN A 251 25.97 7.50 -27.87
C GLN A 251 25.51 7.25 -29.30
N GLN A 252 26.11 7.94 -30.29
CA GLN A 252 25.78 7.72 -31.69
C GLN A 252 26.10 6.29 -32.14
N ALA A 253 27.30 5.80 -31.82
CA ALA A 253 27.70 4.44 -32.16
C ALA A 253 26.78 3.37 -31.51
N LEU A 254 26.36 3.59 -30.27
CA LEU A 254 25.43 2.71 -29.57
C LEU A 254 24.04 2.70 -30.24
N LEU A 255 23.54 3.88 -30.62
CA LEU A 255 22.27 4.03 -31.34
C LEU A 255 22.33 3.39 -32.74
N ASP A 256 23.47 3.51 -33.43
CA ASP A 256 23.71 2.83 -34.71
C ASP A 256 23.67 1.30 -34.55
N LEU A 257 24.38 0.76 -33.55
CA LEU A 257 24.41 -0.68 -33.27
C LEU A 257 23.04 -1.24 -32.89
N LYS A 258 22.22 -0.48 -32.16
CA LYS A 258 20.83 -0.85 -31.82
C LYS A 258 19.85 -0.63 -32.99
N GLY A 259 20.31 -0.12 -34.14
CA GLY A 259 19.46 0.15 -35.30
C GLY A 259 18.43 1.26 -35.06
N CYS A 260 18.72 2.21 -34.17
CA CYS A 260 17.79 3.28 -33.83
C CYS A 260 17.68 4.29 -34.98
N PRO A 261 16.45 4.56 -35.49
CA PRO A 261 16.25 5.49 -36.59
C PRO A 261 16.60 6.92 -36.17
N PRO A 262 17.16 7.74 -37.08
CA PRO A 262 17.68 9.08 -36.76
C PRO A 262 16.60 9.99 -36.15
N GLU A 263 15.36 9.89 -36.63
CA GLU A 263 14.20 10.65 -36.16
C GLU A 263 13.86 10.42 -34.67
N ARG A 264 14.29 9.30 -34.06
CA ARG A 264 13.99 8.96 -32.66
C ARG A 264 15.16 9.14 -31.71
N ARG A 265 16.34 9.49 -32.23
CA ARG A 265 17.56 9.54 -31.41
C ARG A 265 17.50 10.62 -30.34
N SER A 266 17.02 11.81 -30.68
CA SER A 266 16.84 12.90 -29.70
C SER A 266 15.91 12.48 -28.56
N GLN A 267 14.76 11.90 -28.90
CA GLN A 267 13.77 11.43 -27.93
C GLN A 267 14.35 10.34 -27.01
N LEU A 268 15.09 9.36 -27.56
CA LEU A 268 15.72 8.31 -26.77
C LEU A 268 16.80 8.86 -25.83
N LEU A 269 17.57 9.87 -26.27
CA LEU A 269 18.57 10.52 -25.44
C LEU A 269 17.93 11.32 -24.29
N GLU A 270 16.83 12.02 -24.54
CA GLU A 270 16.06 12.69 -23.48
C GLU A 270 15.48 11.70 -22.47
N LEU A 271 14.93 10.57 -22.94
CA LEU A 271 14.43 9.50 -22.07
C LEU A 271 15.56 8.85 -21.25
N ALA A 272 16.73 8.63 -21.85
CA ALA A 272 17.89 8.06 -21.17
C ALA A 272 18.37 8.92 -19.99
N GLN A 273 18.25 10.24 -20.08
CA GLN A 273 18.62 11.16 -19.00
C GLN A 273 17.73 11.03 -17.76
N LEU A 274 16.54 10.41 -17.87
CA LEU A 274 15.66 10.19 -16.73
C LEU A 274 16.11 9.04 -15.80
N GLY A 275 17.04 8.19 -16.26
CA GLY A 275 17.56 7.07 -15.47
C GLY A 275 16.66 5.82 -15.47
N ALA A 276 16.91 4.90 -14.54
CA ALA A 276 16.29 3.57 -14.52
C ALA A 276 14.82 3.57 -14.04
N ASN A 277 14.45 4.50 -13.16
CA ASN A 277 13.09 4.66 -12.64
C ASN A 277 12.58 6.06 -12.99
N PRO A 278 12.24 6.31 -14.27
CA PRO A 278 11.88 7.65 -14.71
C PRO A 278 10.52 8.06 -14.15
N ASN A 279 10.39 9.34 -13.75
CA ASN A 279 9.10 9.88 -13.31
C ASN A 279 8.09 9.84 -14.48
N PRO A 280 6.91 9.23 -14.32
CA PRO A 280 5.87 9.14 -15.36
C PRO A 280 5.53 10.48 -16.04
N GLU A 281 5.46 11.57 -15.28
CA GLU A 281 5.17 12.91 -15.81
C GLU A 281 6.24 13.41 -16.78
N LYS A 282 7.51 13.17 -16.47
CA LYS A 282 8.62 13.54 -17.36
C LYS A 282 8.62 12.68 -18.62
N VAL A 283 8.32 11.39 -18.47
CA VAL A 283 8.19 10.47 -19.60
C VAL A 283 7.06 10.92 -20.52
N THR A 284 5.86 11.18 -20.00
CA THR A 284 4.72 11.63 -20.82
C THR A 284 5.00 12.97 -21.50
N THR A 285 5.67 13.90 -20.81
CA THR A 285 6.05 15.20 -21.38
C THR A 285 6.96 15.03 -22.58
N ILE A 286 8.00 14.18 -22.48
CA ILE A 286 8.90 13.91 -23.61
C ILE A 286 8.13 13.21 -24.74
N LEU A 287 7.30 12.22 -24.43
CA LEU A 287 6.54 11.48 -25.43
C LEU A 287 5.51 12.34 -26.19
N LEU A 288 4.95 13.37 -25.55
CA LEU A 288 3.93 14.27 -26.11
C LEU A 288 4.50 15.58 -26.67
N ALA A 289 5.82 15.73 -26.72
CA ALA A 289 6.45 16.92 -27.29
C ALA A 289 6.07 17.12 -28.78
N PRO A 290 5.91 18.37 -29.27
CA PRO A 290 5.35 18.65 -30.60
C PRO A 290 6.16 18.06 -31.77
N ASN A 291 7.47 17.92 -31.58
CA ASN A 291 8.39 17.41 -32.60
C ASN A 291 8.40 15.87 -32.66
N ASN A 292 7.72 15.19 -31.74
CA ASN A 292 7.72 13.73 -31.65
C ASN A 292 6.50 13.13 -32.37
N LYS A 293 6.76 12.13 -33.20
CA LYS A 293 5.71 11.42 -33.93
C LYS A 293 4.93 10.51 -32.98
N ARG A 294 3.64 10.80 -32.80
CA ARG A 294 2.70 9.98 -32.03
C ARG A 294 2.33 8.72 -32.81
N THR A 295 2.70 7.56 -32.28
CA THR A 295 2.28 6.25 -32.80
C THR A 295 1.22 5.65 -31.89
N PRO A 296 0.37 4.71 -32.34
CA PRO A 296 -0.63 4.09 -31.48
C PRO A 296 -0.07 3.49 -30.19
N ARG A 297 1.16 2.95 -30.23
CA ARG A 297 1.85 2.44 -29.04
C ARG A 297 2.24 3.54 -28.06
N ILE A 298 2.73 4.68 -28.55
CA ILE A 298 3.05 5.84 -27.71
C ILE A 298 1.78 6.40 -27.08
N GLU A 299 0.69 6.52 -27.85
CA GLU A 299 -0.59 7.00 -27.32
C GLU A 299 -1.14 6.07 -26.24
N ALA A 300 -1.07 4.75 -26.44
CA ALA A 300 -1.47 3.78 -25.43
C ALA A 300 -0.63 3.93 -24.15
N LEU A 301 0.70 4.05 -24.29
CA LEU A 301 1.60 4.28 -23.16
C LEU A 301 1.25 5.59 -22.42
N CYS A 302 1.01 6.68 -23.14
CA CYS A 302 0.60 7.96 -22.53
C CYS A 302 -0.71 7.81 -21.75
N ARG A 303 -1.72 7.08 -22.27
CA ARG A 303 -2.97 6.82 -21.53
C ARG A 303 -2.73 6.07 -20.21
N HIS A 304 -1.76 5.16 -20.17
CA HIS A 304 -1.40 4.43 -18.94
C HIS A 304 -0.60 5.27 -17.95
N LEU A 305 0.20 6.21 -18.42
CA LEU A 305 1.05 7.04 -17.56
C LEU A 305 0.34 8.30 -17.05
N LEU A 306 -0.66 8.83 -17.77
CA LEU A 306 -1.38 10.03 -17.39
C LEU A 306 -2.04 10.01 -15.99
N PRO A 307 -2.57 8.88 -15.47
CA PRO A 307 -3.05 8.81 -14.10
C PRO A 307 -1.99 9.15 -13.04
N TYR A 308 -0.71 8.96 -13.35
CA TYR A 308 0.42 9.26 -12.45
C TYR A 308 0.93 10.70 -12.58
N VAL A 309 0.27 11.54 -13.38
CA VAL A 309 0.66 12.94 -13.59
C VAL A 309 -0.10 13.84 -12.61
N GLU A 310 0.60 14.31 -11.58
CA GLU A 310 0.01 15.20 -10.56
C GLU A 310 -0.32 16.58 -11.13
N VAL A 311 0.59 17.16 -11.93
CA VAL A 311 0.44 18.52 -12.48
C VAL A 311 0.44 18.49 -14.01
N PRO A 312 -0.74 18.43 -14.67
CA PRO A 312 -0.80 18.34 -16.11
C PRO A 312 -0.38 19.66 -16.79
N ASN A 313 0.66 19.59 -17.61
CA ASN A 313 1.08 20.69 -18.48
C ASN A 313 0.12 20.89 -19.67
N GLN A 314 0.39 21.88 -20.52
CA GLN A 314 -0.46 22.18 -21.67
C GLN A 314 -0.58 21.02 -22.67
N GLN A 315 0.49 20.25 -22.88
CA GLN A 315 0.50 19.11 -23.82
C GLN A 315 -0.34 17.95 -23.28
N HIS A 316 -0.22 17.66 -21.97
CA HIS A 316 -1.08 16.68 -21.28
C HIS A 316 -2.56 17.06 -21.46
N LYS A 317 -2.89 18.34 -21.26
CA LYS A 317 -4.26 18.85 -21.43
C LYS A 317 -4.77 18.72 -22.86
N VAL A 318 -3.94 19.04 -23.87
CA VAL A 318 -4.31 18.90 -25.29
C VAL A 318 -4.54 17.43 -25.64
N PHE A 319 -3.60 16.54 -25.30
CA PHE A 319 -3.74 15.12 -25.55
C PHE A 319 -4.99 14.54 -24.86
N ALA A 320 -5.21 14.88 -23.58
CA ALA A 320 -6.39 14.44 -22.87
C ALA A 320 -7.68 14.90 -23.58
N ARG A 321 -7.75 16.15 -24.09
CA ARG A 321 -8.92 16.67 -24.82
C ARG A 321 -9.23 15.94 -26.12
N GLU A 322 -8.22 15.35 -26.77
CA GLU A 322 -8.40 14.54 -27.99
C GLU A 322 -9.00 13.16 -27.69
N LEU A 323 -8.94 12.70 -26.43
CA LEU A 323 -9.49 11.41 -26.03
C LEU A 323 -11.02 11.44 -25.94
N PRO A 324 -11.69 10.31 -26.23
CA PRO A 324 -13.11 10.16 -25.95
C PRO A 324 -13.46 10.54 -24.50
N GLN A 325 -14.66 11.05 -24.27
CA GLN A 325 -15.09 11.49 -22.93
C GLN A 325 -14.92 10.39 -21.88
N PHE A 326 -15.29 9.15 -22.20
CA PHE A 326 -15.15 8.04 -21.25
C PHE A 326 -13.68 7.74 -20.88
N GLU A 327 -12.74 7.89 -21.82
CA GLU A 327 -11.31 7.68 -21.57
C GLU A 327 -10.76 8.78 -20.66
N ARG A 328 -11.15 10.04 -20.90
CA ARG A 328 -10.77 11.16 -20.03
C ARG A 328 -11.21 10.94 -18.59
N GLN A 329 -12.47 10.54 -18.41
CA GLN A 329 -13.02 10.28 -17.09
C GLN A 329 -12.39 9.07 -16.43
N ARG A 330 -12.11 8.00 -17.18
CA ARG A 330 -11.36 6.84 -16.69
C ARG A 330 -9.95 7.22 -16.20
N ILE A 331 -9.22 8.03 -16.96
CA ILE A 331 -7.88 8.50 -16.56
C ILE A 331 -7.96 9.35 -15.29
N GLY A 332 -8.94 10.26 -15.21
CA GLY A 332 -9.17 11.06 -14.00
C GLY A 332 -9.50 10.19 -12.79
N ALA A 333 -10.36 9.19 -12.95
CA ALA A 333 -10.70 8.26 -11.88
C ALA A 333 -9.50 7.44 -11.38
N LEU A 334 -8.66 6.96 -12.29
CA LEU A 334 -7.41 6.27 -11.92
C LEU A 334 -6.42 7.20 -11.21
N GLY A 335 -6.33 8.47 -11.62
CA GLY A 335 -5.48 9.45 -10.93
C GLY A 335 -5.95 9.71 -9.51
N ASN A 336 -7.27 9.84 -9.31
CA ASN A 336 -7.87 10.00 -7.99
C ASN A 336 -7.73 8.73 -7.11
N ASP A 337 -7.82 7.53 -7.71
CA ASP A 337 -7.50 6.27 -7.03
C ASP A 337 -6.05 6.26 -6.51
N ILE A 338 -5.09 6.77 -7.31
CA ILE A 338 -3.67 6.83 -6.95
C ILE A 338 -3.40 7.86 -5.85
N SER A 339 -4.07 9.03 -5.91
CA SER A 339 -3.92 10.08 -4.90
C SER A 339 -4.64 9.77 -3.58
N GLY A 340 -5.53 8.78 -3.58
CA GLY A 340 -6.34 8.39 -2.42
C GLY A 340 -7.65 9.15 -2.27
N ASP A 341 -8.02 10.00 -3.23
CA ASP A 341 -9.32 10.69 -3.25
C ASP A 341 -10.42 9.77 -3.80
N LEU A 342 -10.96 8.93 -2.92
CA LEU A 342 -11.99 7.95 -3.27
C LEU A 342 -13.32 8.60 -3.71
N SER A 343 -13.63 9.81 -3.22
CA SER A 343 -14.86 10.51 -3.59
C SER A 343 -14.79 10.99 -5.03
N ALA A 344 -13.73 11.75 -5.36
CA ALA A 344 -13.53 12.24 -6.73
C ALA A 344 -13.29 11.09 -7.71
N SER A 345 -12.65 10.00 -7.27
CA SER A 345 -12.52 8.78 -8.08
C SER A 345 -13.88 8.20 -8.45
N THR A 346 -14.77 8.05 -7.47
CA THR A 346 -16.11 7.49 -7.68
C THR A 346 -16.93 8.33 -8.65
N GLU A 347 -16.90 9.66 -8.52
CA GLU A 347 -17.57 10.58 -9.46
C GLU A 347 -17.03 10.41 -10.89
N CYS A 348 -15.72 10.42 -11.08
CA CYS A 348 -15.11 10.21 -12.39
C CYS A 348 -15.44 8.83 -12.99
N TRP A 349 -15.49 7.77 -12.18
CA TRP A 349 -15.91 6.44 -12.65
C TRP A 349 -17.36 6.42 -13.12
N LEU A 350 -18.28 7.09 -12.39
CA LEU A 350 -19.69 7.19 -12.78
C LEU A 350 -19.88 8.03 -14.04
N ASP A 351 -19.12 9.11 -14.20
CA ASP A 351 -19.10 9.92 -15.43
C ASP A 351 -18.55 9.12 -16.62
N ALA A 352 -17.53 8.29 -16.40
CA ALA A 352 -17.01 7.39 -17.42
C ALA A 352 -18.08 6.40 -17.87
N VAL A 353 -18.81 5.80 -16.92
CA VAL A 353 -19.95 4.90 -17.19
C VAL A 353 -21.02 5.62 -17.99
N ALA A 354 -21.44 6.82 -17.59
CA ALA A 354 -22.48 7.58 -18.30
C ALA A 354 -22.08 7.93 -19.75
N ALA A 355 -20.80 8.11 -20.02
CA ALA A 355 -20.28 8.27 -21.37
C ALA A 355 -20.21 6.94 -22.14
N MET A 356 -19.82 5.84 -21.49
CA MET A 356 -19.74 4.50 -22.08
C MET A 356 -21.11 3.91 -22.44
N GLU A 357 -22.15 4.16 -21.64
CA GLU A 357 -23.51 3.65 -21.90
C GLU A 357 -24.10 4.13 -23.23
N LYS A 358 -23.59 5.25 -23.76
CA LYS A 358 -23.98 5.78 -25.07
C LYS A 358 -23.32 5.04 -26.24
N ILE A 359 -22.38 4.14 -25.95
CA ILE A 359 -21.53 3.42 -26.92
C ILE A 359 -21.74 1.92 -26.70
N PRO A 360 -22.46 1.21 -27.59
CA PRO A 360 -22.79 -0.21 -27.41
C PRO A 360 -21.57 -1.11 -27.16
N GLU A 361 -20.44 -0.84 -27.82
CA GLU A 361 -19.20 -1.60 -27.66
C GLU A 361 -18.58 -1.47 -26.26
N GLN A 362 -18.96 -0.43 -25.49
CA GLN A 362 -18.46 -0.17 -24.15
C GLN A 362 -19.40 -0.64 -23.04
N ALA A 363 -20.56 -1.21 -23.37
CA ALA A 363 -21.57 -1.63 -22.37
C ALA A 363 -20.99 -2.59 -21.32
N LYS A 364 -20.18 -3.58 -21.73
CA LYS A 364 -19.52 -4.52 -20.80
C LYS A 364 -18.48 -3.84 -19.91
N ASN A 365 -17.74 -2.85 -20.42
CA ASN A 365 -16.78 -2.09 -19.62
C ASN A 365 -17.49 -1.22 -18.58
N ALA A 366 -18.59 -0.58 -18.97
CA ALA A 366 -19.45 0.16 -18.03
C ALA A 366 -20.04 -0.75 -16.94
N ALA A 367 -20.52 -1.94 -17.31
CA ALA A 367 -21.02 -2.93 -16.38
C ALA A 367 -19.95 -3.35 -15.35
N LEU A 368 -18.71 -3.58 -15.81
CA LEU A 368 -17.58 -3.93 -14.95
C LEU A 368 -17.25 -2.82 -13.94
N ILE A 369 -17.25 -1.55 -14.39
CA ILE A 369 -16.97 -0.40 -13.50
C ILE A 369 -18.05 -0.30 -12.43
N LEU A 370 -19.33 -0.37 -12.81
CA LEU A 370 -20.46 -0.33 -11.86
C LEU A 370 -20.38 -1.45 -10.82
N HIS A 371 -20.03 -2.66 -11.25
CA HIS A 371 -19.84 -3.79 -10.34
C HIS A 371 -18.66 -3.55 -9.38
N ARG A 372 -17.51 -3.05 -9.88
CA ARG A 372 -16.36 -2.71 -9.02
C ARG A 372 -16.72 -1.65 -7.98
N LEU A 373 -17.45 -0.59 -8.37
CA LEU A 373 -17.85 0.47 -7.44
C LEU A 373 -18.74 -0.06 -6.31
N ALA A 374 -19.69 -0.95 -6.63
CA ALA A 374 -20.53 -1.59 -5.61
C ALA A 374 -19.72 -2.44 -4.62
N ILE A 375 -18.67 -3.13 -5.08
CA ILE A 375 -17.79 -3.92 -4.19
C ILE A 375 -16.83 -3.03 -3.39
N GLY A 376 -16.27 -1.98 -4.00
CA GLY A 376 -15.31 -1.10 -3.32
C GLY A 376 -15.91 -0.44 -2.07
N ARG A 377 -17.21 -0.13 -2.12
CA ARG A 377 -17.96 0.44 -0.98
C ARG A 377 -18.21 -0.57 0.14
N GLU A 378 -18.38 -1.85 -0.18
CA GLU A 378 -18.51 -2.95 0.79
C GLU A 378 -17.24 -3.10 1.66
N VAL A 379 -16.05 -2.96 1.06
CA VAL A 379 -14.77 -3.15 1.77
C VAL A 379 -14.41 -1.96 2.67
N MET A 380 -14.86 -0.75 2.32
CA MET A 380 -14.55 0.49 3.04
C MET A 380 -15.53 0.78 4.18
N GLY A 381 -16.73 0.20 4.17
CA GLY A 381 -17.70 0.27 5.26
C GLY A 381 -17.51 -0.86 6.26
N SER A 382 -17.49 -0.56 7.56
CA SER A 382 -17.54 -1.55 8.65
C SER A 382 -18.87 -2.31 8.75
N HIS A 383 -19.75 -2.14 7.79
CA HIS A 383 -21.05 -2.80 7.72
C HIS A 383 -21.01 -3.87 6.63
N GLU A 384 -21.16 -5.13 7.04
CA GLU A 384 -21.33 -6.29 6.16
C GLU A 384 -22.61 -6.22 5.28
N ASP A 385 -23.29 -5.08 5.24
CA ASP A 385 -24.62 -4.90 4.64
C ASP A 385 -24.55 -3.97 3.42
N PHE A 386 -25.10 -4.44 2.30
CA PHE A 386 -25.22 -3.66 1.07
C PHE A 386 -26.09 -2.43 1.28
N SER A 387 -25.58 -1.26 0.90
CA SER A 387 -26.41 -0.06 0.86
C SER A 387 -27.44 -0.14 -0.29
N LYS A 388 -28.47 0.71 -0.23
CA LYS A 388 -29.42 0.85 -1.34
C LYS A 388 -28.73 1.29 -2.64
N GLU A 389 -27.67 2.09 -2.52
CA GLU A 389 -26.89 2.56 -3.66
C GLU A 389 -26.10 1.42 -4.32
N ASP A 390 -25.49 0.52 -3.52
CA ASP A 390 -24.74 -0.62 -4.05
C ASP A 390 -25.65 -1.57 -4.85
N MET A 391 -26.87 -1.81 -4.34
CA MET A 391 -27.88 -2.58 -5.07
C MET A 391 -28.26 -1.91 -6.40
N GLN A 392 -28.43 -0.59 -6.43
CA GLN A 392 -28.73 0.14 -7.67
C GLN A 392 -27.59 0.06 -8.69
N LEU A 393 -26.33 0.13 -8.24
CA LEU A 393 -25.15 -0.03 -9.10
C LEU A 393 -25.09 -1.45 -9.69
N LEU A 394 -25.34 -2.48 -8.89
CA LEU A 394 -25.40 -3.88 -9.36
C LEU A 394 -26.56 -4.12 -10.33
N GLU A 395 -27.76 -3.57 -10.06
CA GLU A 395 -28.89 -3.64 -10.99
C GLU A 395 -28.56 -2.97 -12.33
N ARG A 396 -27.92 -1.80 -12.30
CA ARG A 396 -27.51 -1.07 -13.50
C ARG A 396 -26.43 -1.83 -14.27
N SER A 397 -25.48 -2.45 -13.56
CA SER A 397 -24.48 -3.34 -14.15
C SER A 397 -25.14 -4.50 -14.91
N LEU A 398 -26.11 -5.18 -14.30
CA LEU A 398 -26.83 -6.31 -14.91
C LEU A 398 -27.74 -5.92 -16.09
N LYS A 399 -28.15 -4.65 -16.20
CA LYS A 399 -28.86 -4.14 -17.39
C LYS A 399 -27.93 -4.02 -18.59
N LEU A 400 -26.65 -3.73 -18.35
CA LEU A 400 -25.63 -3.56 -19.40
C LEU A 400 -24.92 -4.88 -19.74
N ASP A 401 -24.77 -5.77 -18.75
CA ASP A 401 -24.23 -7.12 -18.90
C ASP A 401 -25.09 -8.11 -18.12
N SER A 402 -26.11 -8.65 -18.80
CA SER A 402 -27.04 -9.60 -18.21
C SER A 402 -26.40 -10.94 -17.87
N ASP A 403 -25.22 -11.26 -18.40
CA ASP A 403 -24.59 -12.56 -18.20
C ASP A 403 -23.58 -12.56 -17.05
N ASN A 404 -23.48 -11.48 -16.27
CA ASN A 404 -22.56 -11.40 -15.14
C ASN A 404 -23.07 -12.21 -13.92
N PRO A 405 -22.53 -13.41 -13.64
CA PRO A 405 -23.06 -14.27 -12.57
C PRO A 405 -22.73 -13.70 -11.19
N GLN A 406 -21.57 -13.07 -11.03
CA GLN A 406 -21.09 -12.54 -9.76
C GLN A 406 -21.92 -11.34 -9.30
N ALA A 407 -22.22 -10.40 -10.21
CA ALA A 407 -23.09 -9.27 -9.90
C ALA A 407 -24.50 -9.74 -9.50
N ARG A 408 -25.02 -10.79 -10.15
CA ARG A 408 -26.33 -11.38 -9.84
C ARG A 408 -26.36 -12.06 -8.48
N LEU A 409 -25.36 -12.88 -8.15
CA LEU A 409 -25.27 -13.55 -6.84
C LEU A 409 -25.18 -12.55 -5.69
N ARG A 410 -24.40 -11.49 -5.86
CA ARG A 410 -24.31 -10.39 -4.87
C ARG A 410 -25.66 -9.71 -4.66
N LEU A 411 -26.39 -9.43 -5.74
CA LEU A 411 -27.72 -8.83 -5.66
C LEU A 411 -28.74 -9.76 -4.96
N ILE A 412 -28.68 -11.08 -5.21
CA ILE A 412 -29.50 -12.08 -4.49
C ILE A 412 -29.23 -12.03 -2.99
N HIS A 413 -27.96 -11.99 -2.60
CA HIS A 413 -27.55 -11.91 -1.20
C HIS A 413 -28.01 -10.59 -0.55
N ALA A 414 -27.79 -9.46 -1.23
CA ALA A 414 -28.21 -8.14 -0.79
C ALA A 414 -29.72 -8.07 -0.52
N TYR A 415 -30.55 -8.53 -1.46
CA TYR A 415 -32.00 -8.56 -1.27
C TYR A 415 -32.44 -9.55 -0.19
N SER A 416 -31.76 -10.68 -0.05
CA SER A 416 -32.06 -11.66 0.99
C SER A 416 -31.81 -11.10 2.38
N LYS A 417 -30.67 -10.42 2.59
CA LYS A 417 -30.35 -9.70 3.83
C LYS A 417 -31.34 -8.57 4.13
N ALA A 418 -31.72 -7.80 3.11
CA ALA A 418 -32.72 -6.73 3.23
C ALA A 418 -34.16 -7.22 3.47
N GLY A 419 -34.39 -8.54 3.58
CA GLY A 419 -35.71 -9.13 3.79
C GLY A 419 -36.62 -9.12 2.54
N ASN A 420 -36.09 -8.73 1.38
CA ASN A 420 -36.83 -8.69 0.12
C ASN A 420 -36.77 -10.04 -0.60
N ALA A 421 -37.41 -11.05 -0.01
CA ALA A 421 -37.42 -12.41 -0.53
C ALA A 421 -38.02 -12.52 -1.96
N LYS A 422 -38.85 -11.57 -2.38
CA LYS A 422 -39.44 -11.55 -3.72
C LYS A 422 -38.38 -11.25 -4.78
N GLN A 423 -37.63 -10.15 -4.62
CA GLN A 423 -36.58 -9.79 -5.58
C GLN A 423 -35.43 -10.80 -5.58
N ALA A 424 -35.02 -11.28 -4.39
CA ALA A 424 -34.02 -12.35 -4.29
C ALA A 424 -34.40 -13.58 -5.12
N ARG A 425 -35.67 -14.03 -5.05
CA ARG A 425 -36.18 -15.16 -5.84
C ARG A 425 -36.19 -14.87 -7.35
N THR A 426 -36.61 -13.69 -7.78
CA THR A 426 -36.60 -13.33 -9.21
C THR A 426 -35.19 -13.41 -9.79
N HIS A 427 -34.19 -12.85 -9.11
CA HIS A 427 -32.80 -12.94 -9.58
C HIS A 427 -32.24 -14.36 -9.50
N LEU A 428 -32.62 -15.12 -8.47
CA LEU A 428 -32.22 -16.52 -8.33
C LEU A 428 -32.77 -17.41 -9.44
N GLU A 429 -34.02 -17.22 -9.87
CA GLU A 429 -34.61 -17.97 -10.98
C GLU A 429 -33.83 -17.76 -12.28
N VAL A 430 -33.40 -16.52 -12.56
CA VAL A 430 -32.54 -16.22 -13.72
C VAL A 430 -31.15 -16.85 -13.57
N ALA A 431 -30.57 -16.83 -12.37
CA ALA A 431 -29.28 -17.48 -12.11
C ALA A 431 -29.35 -19.00 -12.33
N LEU A 432 -30.37 -19.66 -11.77
CA LEU A 432 -30.58 -21.11 -11.92
C LEU A 432 -30.91 -21.52 -13.36
N ALA A 433 -31.56 -20.65 -14.15
CA ALA A 433 -31.82 -20.92 -15.56
C ALA A 433 -30.53 -20.90 -16.40
N GLY A 434 -29.61 -19.99 -16.10
CA GLY A 434 -28.32 -19.88 -16.82
C GLY A 434 -27.26 -20.88 -16.35
N ALA A 435 -27.22 -21.17 -15.05
CA ALA A 435 -26.22 -22.03 -14.42
C ALA A 435 -26.87 -22.95 -13.36
N PRO A 436 -27.61 -23.99 -13.77
CA PRO A 436 -28.42 -24.83 -12.87
C PRO A 436 -27.59 -25.68 -11.90
N ASP A 437 -26.33 -25.94 -12.23
CA ASP A 437 -25.39 -26.77 -11.46
C ASP A 437 -24.19 -25.97 -10.94
N ASP A 438 -24.25 -24.64 -10.94
CA ASP A 438 -23.21 -23.81 -10.34
C ASP A 438 -23.30 -23.87 -8.80
N PRO A 439 -22.20 -24.22 -8.09
CA PRO A 439 -22.22 -24.36 -6.63
C PRO A 439 -22.63 -23.10 -5.87
N GLN A 440 -22.19 -21.92 -6.33
CA GLN A 440 -22.52 -20.65 -5.67
C GLN A 440 -24.00 -20.29 -5.85
N THR A 441 -24.56 -20.52 -7.04
CA THR A 441 -25.98 -20.34 -7.34
C THR A 441 -26.86 -21.28 -6.53
N LEU A 442 -26.48 -22.56 -6.42
CA LEU A 442 -27.21 -23.52 -5.58
C LEU A 442 -27.14 -23.16 -4.09
N LEU A 443 -26.00 -22.66 -3.60
CA LEU A 443 -25.86 -22.19 -2.22
C LEU A 443 -26.79 -21.01 -1.94
N ALA A 444 -26.79 -20.01 -2.83
CA ALA A 444 -27.73 -18.88 -2.75
C ALA A 444 -29.20 -19.35 -2.82
N ALA A 445 -29.50 -20.42 -3.56
CA ALA A 445 -30.83 -21.02 -3.61
C ALA A 445 -31.24 -21.64 -2.28
N VAL A 446 -30.33 -22.34 -1.61
CA VAL A 446 -30.55 -22.90 -0.26
C VAL A 446 -30.83 -21.78 0.73
N GLU A 447 -29.99 -20.74 0.77
CA GLU A 447 -30.14 -19.60 1.68
C GLU A 447 -31.45 -18.85 1.46
N THR A 448 -31.80 -18.55 0.19
CA THR A 448 -33.05 -17.88 -0.17
C THR A 448 -34.28 -18.73 0.19
N ALA A 449 -34.21 -20.05 0.03
CA ALA A 449 -35.29 -20.96 0.39
C ALA A 449 -35.47 -21.06 1.92
N ILE A 450 -34.37 -21.08 2.69
CA ILE A 450 -34.40 -21.05 4.16
C ILE A 450 -34.99 -19.73 4.65
N ALA A 451 -34.52 -18.60 4.12
CA ALA A 451 -35.00 -17.26 4.50
C ALA A 451 -36.50 -17.06 4.22
N SER A 452 -37.08 -17.88 3.36
CA SER A 452 -38.47 -17.80 2.96
C SER A 452 -39.33 -18.98 3.43
N ASP A 453 -38.88 -19.69 4.48
CA ASP A 453 -39.57 -20.81 5.14
C ASP A 453 -39.90 -22.00 4.20
N SER A 454 -39.20 -22.12 3.07
CA SER A 454 -39.40 -23.18 2.08
C SER A 454 -38.42 -24.34 2.25
N HIS A 455 -38.46 -24.98 3.43
CA HIS A 455 -37.47 -25.98 3.84
C HIS A 455 -37.31 -27.17 2.87
N LYS A 456 -38.40 -27.65 2.25
CA LYS A 456 -38.32 -28.75 1.25
C LYS A 456 -37.54 -28.35 -0.01
N LYS A 457 -37.68 -27.10 -0.46
CA LYS A 457 -36.90 -26.59 -1.60
C LYS A 457 -35.44 -26.41 -1.21
N ALA A 458 -35.18 -25.89 -0.01
CA ALA A 458 -33.83 -25.76 0.53
C ALA A 458 -33.11 -27.11 0.58
N GLU A 459 -33.78 -28.16 1.07
CA GLU A 459 -33.23 -29.52 1.11
C GLU A 459 -32.96 -30.07 -0.29
N GLY A 460 -33.88 -29.86 -1.24
CA GLY A 460 -33.69 -30.26 -2.64
C GLY A 460 -32.46 -29.63 -3.29
N TYR A 461 -32.30 -28.30 -3.16
CA TYR A 461 -31.12 -27.61 -3.69
C TYR A 461 -29.84 -28.03 -2.98
N ALA A 462 -29.90 -28.23 -1.68
CA ALA A 462 -28.73 -28.64 -0.91
C ALA A 462 -28.28 -30.06 -1.23
N LYS A 463 -29.19 -31.01 -1.48
CA LYS A 463 -28.85 -32.35 -1.97
C LYS A 463 -28.13 -32.27 -3.32
N ARG A 464 -28.67 -31.48 -4.26
CA ARG A 464 -28.03 -31.26 -5.56
C ARG A 464 -26.64 -30.63 -5.43
N LEU A 465 -26.48 -29.67 -4.52
CA LEU A 465 -25.18 -29.06 -4.25
C LEU A 465 -24.18 -30.06 -3.63
N LEU A 466 -24.64 -30.93 -2.73
CA LEU A 466 -23.79 -31.95 -2.11
C LEU A 466 -23.48 -33.14 -3.02
N GLU A 467 -24.25 -33.35 -4.09
CA GLU A 467 -23.86 -34.27 -5.18
C GLU A 467 -22.64 -33.73 -5.95
N LEU A 468 -22.55 -32.41 -6.11
CA LEU A 468 -21.44 -31.72 -6.78
C LEU A 468 -20.23 -31.52 -5.87
N ASP A 469 -20.48 -31.10 -4.62
CA ASP A 469 -19.47 -30.90 -3.58
C ASP A 469 -19.87 -31.65 -2.31
N PRO A 470 -19.50 -32.95 -2.21
CA PRO A 470 -19.84 -33.77 -1.05
C PRO A 470 -19.15 -33.35 0.24
N ILE A 471 -18.24 -32.37 0.26
CA ILE A 471 -17.51 -31.97 1.48
C ILE A 471 -18.01 -30.62 2.00
N ASN A 472 -18.86 -29.90 1.26
CA ASN A 472 -19.32 -28.55 1.60
C ASN A 472 -19.85 -28.42 3.04
N PRO A 473 -19.10 -27.82 3.98
CA PRO A 473 -19.50 -27.73 5.37
C PRO A 473 -20.58 -26.66 5.59
N GLN A 474 -20.59 -25.61 4.76
CA GLN A 474 -21.54 -24.50 4.88
C GLN A 474 -22.97 -24.97 4.62
N VAL A 475 -23.19 -25.71 3.53
CA VAL A 475 -24.52 -26.20 3.14
C VAL A 475 -25.08 -27.17 4.17
N ARG A 476 -24.24 -28.09 4.66
CA ARG A 476 -24.62 -29.01 5.75
C ARG A 476 -25.05 -28.24 7.01
N GLY A 477 -24.27 -27.25 7.42
CA GLY A 477 -24.58 -26.40 8.56
C GLY A 477 -25.86 -25.57 8.36
N LEU A 478 -26.15 -25.11 7.14
CA LEU A 478 -27.38 -24.39 6.82
C LEU A 478 -28.63 -25.27 6.92
N ILE A 479 -28.61 -26.47 6.32
CA ILE A 479 -29.74 -27.42 6.41
C ILE A 479 -29.95 -27.85 7.86
N ALA A 480 -28.88 -28.21 8.57
CA ALA A 480 -28.94 -28.61 9.98
C ALA A 480 -29.64 -27.55 10.83
N ARG A 481 -29.21 -26.28 10.71
CA ARG A 481 -29.84 -25.15 11.44
C ARG A 481 -31.30 -24.95 11.05
N ALA A 482 -31.63 -25.03 9.75
CA ALA A 482 -32.99 -24.89 9.26
C ALA A 482 -33.92 -26.01 9.77
N GLY A 483 -33.45 -27.26 9.79
CA GLY A 483 -34.17 -28.42 10.31
C GLY A 483 -34.44 -28.30 11.82
N LEU A 484 -33.43 -27.88 12.62
CA LEU A 484 -33.62 -27.60 14.04
C LEU A 484 -34.62 -26.45 14.28
N ALA A 485 -34.57 -25.39 13.48
CA ALA A 485 -35.53 -24.28 13.56
C ALA A 485 -36.97 -24.75 13.25
N GLN A 486 -37.13 -25.61 12.25
CA GLN A 486 -38.42 -26.21 11.90
C GLN A 486 -38.92 -27.13 13.03
N ALA A 487 -38.06 -27.96 13.62
CA ALA A 487 -38.41 -28.78 14.78
C ALA A 487 -38.91 -27.91 15.95
N ARG A 488 -38.18 -26.83 16.31
CA ARG A 488 -38.62 -25.86 17.33
C ARG A 488 -39.97 -25.22 17.01
N LYS A 489 -40.24 -24.93 15.73
CA LYS A 489 -41.53 -24.39 15.27
C LYS A 489 -42.66 -25.39 15.51
N GLN A 490 -42.44 -26.68 15.20
CA GLN A 490 -43.45 -27.74 15.41
C GLN A 490 -43.66 -28.09 16.89
N ILE A 491 -42.59 -28.09 17.71
CA ILE A 491 -42.69 -28.27 19.18
C ILE A 491 -43.57 -27.17 19.78
N ARG A 492 -43.34 -25.91 19.40
CA ARG A 492 -44.19 -24.78 19.83
C ARG A 492 -45.64 -24.93 19.38
N ALA A 493 -45.86 -25.49 18.20
CA ALA A 493 -47.19 -25.80 17.67
C ALA A 493 -47.83 -27.07 18.29
N LYS A 494 -47.15 -27.72 19.25
CA LYS A 494 -47.55 -28.99 19.89
C LYS A 494 -47.74 -30.16 18.91
N ARG A 495 -47.11 -30.11 17.73
CA ARG A 495 -47.15 -31.16 16.70
C ARG A 495 -45.90 -32.03 16.81
N MET A 496 -45.87 -32.91 17.80
CA MET A 496 -44.67 -33.69 18.15
C MET A 496 -44.23 -34.64 17.02
N ASP A 497 -45.16 -35.24 16.30
CA ASP A 497 -44.85 -36.12 15.17
C ASP A 497 -44.07 -35.40 14.05
N LEU A 498 -44.47 -34.16 13.74
CA LEU A 498 -43.79 -33.34 12.74
C LEU A 498 -42.45 -32.80 13.25
N ALA A 499 -42.33 -32.56 14.56
CA ALA A 499 -41.07 -32.18 15.18
C ALA A 499 -40.05 -33.33 15.10
N LEU A 500 -40.47 -34.55 15.44
CA LEU A 500 -39.63 -35.75 15.35
C LEU A 500 -39.18 -35.99 13.90
N LYS A 501 -40.10 -35.89 12.94
CA LYS A 501 -39.74 -36.01 11.51
C LYS A 501 -38.72 -34.96 11.07
N ALA A 502 -38.90 -33.70 11.47
CA ALA A 502 -37.94 -32.64 11.14
C ALA A 502 -36.56 -32.87 11.79
N LEU A 503 -36.51 -33.46 12.99
CA LEU A 503 -35.26 -33.85 13.64
C LEU A 503 -34.58 -35.02 12.92
N ASP A 504 -35.35 -36.02 12.47
CA ASP A 504 -34.83 -37.16 11.70
C ASP A 504 -34.23 -36.71 10.37
N GLU A 505 -34.88 -35.76 9.70
CA GLU A 505 -34.40 -35.15 8.46
C GLU A 505 -33.15 -34.27 8.69
N ALA A 506 -33.02 -33.65 9.87
CA ALA A 506 -31.89 -32.77 10.21
C ALA A 506 -30.64 -33.53 10.66
N LEU A 507 -30.81 -34.65 11.38
CA LEU A 507 -29.73 -35.37 12.07
C LEU A 507 -28.54 -35.76 11.18
N PRO A 508 -28.72 -36.25 9.93
CA PRO A 508 -27.59 -36.62 9.06
C PRO A 508 -26.70 -35.43 8.67
N TRP A 509 -27.21 -34.21 8.78
CA TRP A 509 -26.51 -32.98 8.39
C TRP A 509 -25.75 -32.33 9.54
N ILE A 510 -25.94 -32.79 10.77
CA ILE A 510 -25.32 -32.24 11.96
C ILE A 510 -23.94 -32.89 12.17
N ALA A 511 -22.88 -32.13 11.89
CA ALA A 511 -21.51 -32.63 11.91
C ALA A 511 -20.92 -32.72 13.33
N ASP A 512 -21.26 -31.78 14.22
CA ASP A 512 -20.66 -31.64 15.54
C ASP A 512 -21.46 -32.36 16.64
N GLU A 513 -20.75 -32.85 17.67
CA GLU A 513 -21.35 -33.52 18.82
C GLU A 513 -22.35 -32.64 19.59
N PRO A 514 -22.07 -31.35 19.89
CA PRO A 514 -23.04 -30.48 20.56
C PRO A 514 -24.33 -30.29 19.77
N GLY A 515 -24.26 -30.16 18.45
CA GLY A 515 -25.44 -30.10 17.59
C GLY A 515 -26.27 -31.38 17.66
N ARG A 516 -25.63 -32.57 17.67
CA ARG A 516 -26.33 -33.86 17.80
C ARG A 516 -26.98 -34.00 19.17
N ALA A 517 -26.27 -33.60 20.22
CA ALA A 517 -26.78 -33.52 21.57
C ALA A 517 -27.99 -32.58 21.67
N LEU A 518 -27.95 -31.42 21.01
CA LEU A 518 -29.06 -30.47 20.94
C LEU A 518 -30.29 -31.06 20.24
N ALA A 519 -30.10 -31.78 19.13
CA ALA A 519 -31.18 -32.52 18.47
C ALA A 519 -31.78 -33.59 19.42
N GLY A 520 -30.93 -34.28 20.18
CA GLY A 520 -31.34 -35.22 21.23
C GLY A 520 -32.16 -34.57 22.34
N VAL A 521 -31.76 -33.37 22.79
CA VAL A 521 -32.55 -32.57 23.73
C VAL A 521 -33.92 -32.25 23.14
N LEU A 522 -34.01 -31.67 21.94
CA LEU A 522 -35.28 -31.35 21.30
C LEU A 522 -36.18 -32.58 21.12
N ARG A 523 -35.60 -33.74 20.79
CA ARG A 523 -36.31 -35.02 20.71
C ARG A 523 -36.86 -35.44 22.08
N ALA A 524 -36.07 -35.35 23.15
CA ALA A 524 -36.52 -35.67 24.51
C ALA A 524 -37.67 -34.76 24.97
N LEU A 525 -37.69 -33.50 24.51
CA LEU A 525 -38.76 -32.54 24.79
C LEU A 525 -40.06 -32.77 24.01
N CYS A 526 -40.05 -33.65 22.99
CA CYS A 526 -41.26 -34.04 22.26
C CYS A 526 -42.14 -35.06 23.02
N VAL A 527 -41.65 -35.64 24.13
CA VAL A 527 -42.39 -36.59 24.97
C VAL A 527 -43.00 -35.85 26.18
N PRO A 528 -44.32 -35.89 26.40
CA PRO A 528 -44.96 -35.31 27.58
C PRO A 528 -44.54 -36.00 28.90
N ASP A 529 -44.66 -35.27 30.01
CA ASP A 529 -44.67 -35.79 31.40
C ASP A 529 -43.42 -36.49 31.93
N GLY A 530 -42.22 -35.96 31.66
CA GLY A 530 -40.98 -36.38 32.34
C GLY A 530 -40.53 -37.82 32.07
N GLY A 531 -41.28 -38.58 31.28
CA GLY A 531 -41.00 -39.98 30.93
C GLY A 531 -39.69 -40.21 30.17
N ASN A 532 -39.03 -39.13 29.75
CA ASN A 532 -37.74 -39.17 29.05
C ASN A 532 -36.65 -38.31 29.69
N ASP A 533 -36.78 -37.96 30.97
CA ASP A 533 -35.77 -37.13 31.65
C ASP A 533 -34.39 -37.79 31.70
N ALA A 534 -34.30 -39.13 31.71
CA ALA A 534 -33.03 -39.85 31.59
C ALA A 534 -32.35 -39.61 30.22
N VAL A 535 -33.14 -39.61 29.14
CA VAL A 535 -32.67 -39.32 27.78
C VAL A 535 -32.29 -37.85 27.66
N LEU A 536 -33.09 -36.94 28.24
CA LEU A 536 -32.78 -35.51 28.30
C LEU A 536 -31.44 -35.24 29.02
N ARG A 537 -31.20 -35.89 30.15
CA ARG A 537 -29.93 -35.75 30.90
C ARG A 537 -28.74 -36.28 30.10
N THR A 538 -28.91 -37.41 29.42
CA THR A 538 -27.88 -37.98 28.56
C THR A 538 -27.55 -37.06 27.39
N ALA A 539 -28.57 -36.51 26.74
CA ALA A 539 -28.38 -35.54 25.67
C ALA A 539 -27.76 -34.22 26.17
N ALA A 540 -28.19 -33.72 27.33
CA ALA A 540 -27.64 -32.51 27.93
C ALA A 540 -26.15 -32.64 28.27
N ALA A 541 -25.69 -33.82 28.71
CA ALA A 541 -24.28 -34.08 28.98
C ALA A 541 -23.41 -34.01 27.71
N GLY A 542 -23.98 -34.20 26.51
CA GLY A 542 -23.29 -34.06 25.23
C GLY A 542 -23.16 -32.62 24.71
N LEU A 543 -23.77 -31.63 25.38
CA LEU A 543 -23.75 -30.23 24.96
C LEU A 543 -22.42 -29.50 25.28
N GLY A 544 -21.50 -30.18 25.97
CA GLY A 544 -20.23 -29.63 26.43
C GLY A 544 -20.14 -29.57 27.95
N GLY A 545 -19.29 -28.68 28.46
CA GLY A 545 -19.17 -28.45 29.89
C GLY A 545 -20.41 -27.79 30.52
N PRO A 546 -20.42 -27.61 31.85
CA PRO A 546 -21.59 -27.13 32.57
C PRO A 546 -22.12 -25.76 32.11
N LEU A 547 -21.25 -24.81 31.75
CA LEU A 547 -21.65 -23.50 31.25
C LEU A 547 -22.23 -23.62 29.83
N CYS A 548 -21.58 -24.37 28.94
CA CYS A 548 -22.10 -24.60 27.58
C CYS A 548 -23.47 -25.30 27.60
N ALA A 549 -23.64 -26.35 28.40
CA ALA A 549 -24.90 -27.05 28.56
C ALA A 549 -26.00 -26.13 29.10
N ALA A 550 -25.69 -25.32 30.13
CA ALA A 550 -26.63 -24.36 30.69
C ALA A 550 -27.00 -23.28 29.66
N PHE A 551 -26.05 -22.81 28.87
CA PHE A 551 -26.27 -21.85 27.78
C PHE A 551 -27.21 -22.40 26.72
N TYR A 552 -26.91 -23.56 26.15
CA TYR A 552 -27.76 -24.20 25.13
C TYR A 552 -29.19 -24.43 25.62
N LEU A 553 -29.35 -25.03 26.81
CA LEU A 553 -30.67 -25.31 27.37
C LEU A 553 -31.46 -24.03 27.65
N THR A 554 -30.80 -22.98 28.14
CA THR A 554 -31.47 -21.69 28.39
C THR A 554 -31.92 -21.02 27.09
N MET A 555 -31.05 -21.00 26.07
CA MET A 555 -31.40 -20.50 24.73
C MET A 555 -32.60 -21.27 24.16
N GLU A 556 -32.59 -22.61 24.25
CA GLU A 556 -33.71 -23.43 23.78
C GLU A 556 -35.00 -23.20 24.56
N ALA A 557 -34.94 -23.08 25.89
CA ALA A 557 -36.11 -22.77 26.70
C ALA A 557 -36.77 -21.46 26.23
N TYR A 558 -35.98 -20.40 26.03
CA TYR A 558 -36.51 -19.13 25.53
C TYR A 558 -37.05 -19.24 24.09
N ARG A 559 -36.34 -19.94 23.18
CA ARG A 559 -36.81 -20.19 21.80
C ARG A 559 -38.14 -20.94 21.76
N LEU A 560 -38.34 -21.88 22.69
CA LEU A 560 -39.57 -22.67 22.83
C LEU A 560 -40.65 -21.99 23.68
N LYS A 561 -40.35 -20.82 24.28
CA LYS A 561 -41.21 -20.09 25.23
C LYS A 561 -41.52 -20.90 26.50
N TRP A 562 -40.55 -21.65 27.00
CA TRP A 562 -40.61 -22.42 28.24
C TRP A 562 -39.86 -21.72 29.36
N GLU A 563 -40.08 -22.16 30.60
CA GLU A 563 -39.37 -21.64 31.77
C GLU A 563 -37.96 -22.27 31.85
N PRO A 564 -36.87 -21.48 31.79
CA PRO A 564 -35.51 -22.03 31.70
C PRO A 564 -35.07 -22.83 32.92
N LYS A 565 -35.43 -22.41 34.15
CA LYS A 565 -34.96 -23.09 35.37
C LYS A 565 -35.56 -24.50 35.48
N ALA A 566 -36.80 -24.69 35.05
CA ALA A 566 -37.49 -25.97 34.99
C ALA A 566 -36.83 -26.91 33.99
N LEU A 567 -36.43 -26.41 32.81
CA LEU A 567 -35.72 -27.22 31.83
C LEU A 567 -34.33 -27.65 32.36
N LEU A 568 -33.60 -26.72 32.96
CA LEU A 568 -32.29 -26.99 33.57
C LEU A 568 -32.40 -28.01 34.72
N ALA A 569 -33.43 -27.89 35.57
CA ALA A 569 -33.69 -28.84 36.64
C ALA A 569 -33.99 -30.26 36.11
N ARG A 570 -34.82 -30.39 35.07
CA ARG A 570 -35.12 -31.69 34.43
C ARG A 570 -33.86 -32.33 33.82
N ALA A 571 -33.04 -31.51 33.18
CA ALA A 571 -31.77 -31.91 32.57
C ALA A 571 -30.63 -32.14 33.60
N ASN A 572 -30.86 -31.89 34.90
CA ASN A 572 -29.86 -31.95 35.96
C ASN A 572 -28.61 -31.07 35.69
N VAL A 573 -28.83 -29.88 35.11
CA VAL A 573 -27.79 -28.89 34.82
C VAL A 573 -27.93 -27.72 35.78
N ARG A 574 -26.83 -27.34 36.44
CA ARG A 574 -26.80 -26.23 37.41
C ARG A 574 -26.53 -24.89 36.71
N ILE A 575 -27.36 -23.90 37.02
CA ILE A 575 -27.22 -22.50 36.53
C ILE A 575 -25.93 -21.84 37.02
N ASP A 576 -25.45 -22.24 38.20
CA ASP A 576 -24.35 -21.62 38.95
C ASP A 576 -23.08 -22.48 38.97
N ALA A 577 -23.00 -23.51 38.13
CA ALA A 577 -21.81 -24.36 38.05
C ALA A 577 -20.59 -23.55 37.59
N LYS A 578 -19.45 -23.80 38.23
CA LYS A 578 -18.17 -23.18 37.85
C LYS A 578 -17.66 -23.84 36.56
N PRO A 579 -17.41 -23.09 35.48
CA PRO A 579 -16.81 -23.64 34.26
C PRO A 579 -15.33 -23.95 34.50
N ASP A 580 -14.79 -24.91 33.73
CA ASP A 580 -13.35 -25.06 33.55
C ASP A 580 -12.85 -24.22 32.35
N ALA A 581 -11.55 -24.28 32.07
CA ALA A 581 -10.95 -23.50 30.98
C ALA A 581 -11.42 -23.94 29.58
N ALA A 582 -11.69 -25.24 29.38
CA ALA A 582 -12.13 -25.78 28.09
C ALA A 582 -13.59 -25.40 27.81
N ASP A 583 -14.44 -25.49 28.83
CA ASP A 583 -15.85 -25.09 28.80
C ASP A 583 -16.00 -23.58 28.54
N LEU A 584 -15.18 -22.75 29.19
CA LEU A 584 -15.19 -21.30 28.95
C LEU A 584 -14.70 -20.95 27.53
N ALA A 585 -13.67 -21.62 27.03
CA ALA A 585 -13.19 -21.41 25.66
C ALA A 585 -14.23 -21.86 24.62
N GLN A 586 -14.96 -22.94 24.89
CA GLN A 586 -16.08 -23.38 24.05
C GLN A 586 -17.21 -22.36 24.09
N PHE A 587 -17.56 -21.85 25.27
CA PHE A 587 -18.58 -20.82 25.44
C PHE A 587 -18.27 -19.55 24.64
N VAL A 588 -17.02 -19.09 24.60
CA VAL A 588 -16.58 -17.97 23.76
C VAL A 588 -16.90 -18.22 22.28
N ARG A 589 -16.56 -19.41 21.77
CA ARG A 589 -16.89 -19.80 20.38
C ARG A 589 -18.40 -19.83 20.13
N LEU A 590 -19.20 -20.22 21.12
CA LEU A 590 -20.66 -20.20 21.02
C LEU A 590 -21.20 -18.77 20.95
N LEU A 591 -20.67 -17.86 21.76
CA LEU A 591 -21.06 -16.45 21.71
C LEU A 591 -20.71 -15.81 20.37
N ASP A 592 -19.55 -16.11 19.81
CA ASP A 592 -19.17 -15.60 18.49
C ASP A 592 -20.07 -16.18 17.38
N ALA A 593 -20.54 -17.42 17.50
CA ALA A 593 -21.42 -18.05 16.51
C ALA A 593 -22.92 -17.67 16.60
N CYS A 594 -23.35 -16.91 17.61
CA CYS A 594 -24.75 -16.49 17.75
C CYS A 594 -25.19 -15.46 16.68
N ASP A 595 -26.41 -15.61 16.16
CA ASP A 595 -27.02 -14.65 15.23
C ASP A 595 -27.56 -13.42 15.97
N ASP A 596 -27.27 -12.23 15.47
CA ASP A 596 -27.72 -10.95 16.05
C ASP A 596 -29.24 -10.81 16.09
N LYS A 597 -29.96 -11.52 15.20
CA LYS A 597 -31.43 -11.57 15.20
C LYS A 597 -32.01 -12.16 16.50
N GLU A 598 -31.22 -12.92 17.25
CA GLU A 598 -31.61 -13.49 18.54
C GLU A 598 -31.17 -12.65 19.75
N GLY A 599 -30.75 -11.40 19.54
CA GLY A 599 -30.15 -10.54 20.58
C GLY A 599 -30.95 -10.46 21.89
N LYS A 600 -32.29 -10.41 21.83
CA LYS A 600 -33.13 -10.40 23.05
C LYS A 600 -33.00 -11.70 23.86
N ILE A 601 -33.02 -12.85 23.20
CA ILE A 601 -32.88 -14.17 23.84
C ILE A 601 -31.47 -14.33 24.41
N LEU A 602 -30.46 -13.87 23.66
CA LEU A 602 -29.07 -13.90 24.10
C LEU A 602 -28.85 -13.06 25.36
N ILE A 603 -29.36 -11.82 25.38
CA ILE A 603 -29.26 -10.94 26.56
C ILE A 603 -29.94 -11.58 27.79
N GLN A 604 -31.13 -12.18 27.62
CA GLN A 604 -31.82 -12.86 28.71
C GLN A 604 -31.02 -14.07 29.22
N THR A 605 -30.43 -14.84 28.31
CA THR A 605 -29.59 -16.00 28.64
C THR A 605 -28.33 -15.59 29.40
N LEU A 606 -27.62 -14.57 28.92
CA LEU A 606 -26.42 -14.04 29.58
C LEU A 606 -26.75 -13.48 30.97
N LYS A 607 -27.90 -12.82 31.14
CA LYS A 607 -28.38 -12.37 32.46
C LYS A 607 -28.63 -13.55 33.41
N LEU A 608 -29.26 -14.63 32.93
CA LEU A 608 -29.53 -15.81 33.77
C LEU A 608 -28.25 -16.54 34.19
N LEU A 609 -27.28 -16.64 33.29
CA LEU A 609 -26.03 -17.38 33.49
C LEU A 609 -24.88 -16.52 34.03
N ARG A 610 -25.15 -15.23 34.32
CA ARG A 610 -24.16 -14.25 34.78
C ARG A 610 -23.22 -14.81 35.85
N ARG A 611 -23.77 -15.47 36.87
CA ARG A 611 -22.97 -16.01 37.98
C ARG A 611 -21.96 -17.07 37.52
N SER A 612 -22.36 -18.00 36.66
CA SER A 612 -21.46 -19.03 36.12
C SER A 612 -20.35 -18.42 35.25
N ILE A 613 -20.70 -17.43 34.42
CA ILE A 613 -19.74 -16.68 33.59
C ILE A 613 -18.71 -15.95 34.47
N GLU A 614 -19.16 -15.27 35.53
CA GLU A 614 -18.30 -14.57 36.49
C GLU A 614 -17.37 -15.52 37.26
N LEU A 615 -17.84 -16.73 37.61
CA LEU A 615 -16.99 -17.74 38.27
C LEU A 615 -15.79 -18.15 37.41
N GLY A 616 -15.91 -18.07 36.08
CA GLY A 616 -14.80 -18.28 35.14
C GLY A 616 -13.66 -17.27 35.26
N ALA A 617 -13.88 -16.10 35.87
CA ALA A 617 -12.83 -15.11 36.10
C ALA A 617 -11.75 -15.61 37.10
N SER A 618 -12.11 -16.57 37.97
CA SER A 618 -11.18 -17.18 38.92
C SER A 618 -10.23 -18.23 38.31
N LEU A 619 -10.42 -18.59 37.03
CA LEU A 619 -9.56 -19.55 36.34
C LEU A 619 -8.21 -18.92 36.02
N ALA A 620 -7.12 -19.70 36.08
CA ALA A 620 -5.84 -19.29 35.52
C ALA A 620 -5.87 -19.49 34.00
N LEU A 621 -5.87 -18.39 33.22
CA LEU A 621 -5.82 -18.43 31.75
C LEU A 621 -4.65 -17.59 31.28
N THR A 622 -4.16 -17.86 30.07
CA THR A 622 -3.20 -17.00 29.39
C THR A 622 -3.81 -15.63 29.09
N THR A 623 -2.97 -14.62 28.87
CA THR A 623 -3.38 -13.27 28.45
C THR A 623 -4.28 -13.33 27.21
N GLU A 624 -3.86 -14.08 26.18
CA GLU A 624 -4.61 -14.24 24.94
C GLU A 624 -6.01 -14.85 25.15
N ALA A 625 -6.09 -15.93 25.95
CA ALA A 625 -7.36 -16.58 26.25
C ALA A 625 -8.30 -15.66 27.04
N ARG A 626 -7.76 -14.85 27.96
CA ARG A 626 -8.54 -13.85 28.70
C ARG A 626 -9.03 -12.72 27.79
N THR A 627 -8.17 -12.22 26.90
CA THR A 627 -8.53 -11.22 25.90
C THR A 627 -9.66 -11.73 25.01
N ALA A 628 -9.61 -12.98 24.54
CA ALA A 628 -10.69 -13.56 23.74
C ALA A 628 -12.03 -13.61 24.49
N VAL A 629 -12.02 -13.95 25.78
CA VAL A 629 -13.23 -13.91 26.64
C VAL A 629 -13.78 -12.49 26.72
N CYS A 630 -12.92 -11.50 27.02
CA CYS A 630 -13.34 -10.10 27.10
C CYS A 630 -13.88 -9.57 25.77
N GLU A 631 -13.25 -9.90 24.64
CA GLU A 631 -13.74 -9.50 23.31
C GLU A 631 -15.12 -10.06 23.01
N ALA A 632 -15.35 -11.35 23.28
CA ALA A 632 -16.65 -11.97 23.04
C ALA A 632 -17.75 -11.36 23.93
N LEU A 633 -17.45 -11.08 25.20
CA LEU A 633 -18.38 -10.41 26.12
C LEU A 633 -18.67 -8.96 25.69
N LEU A 634 -17.67 -8.23 25.21
CA LEU A 634 -17.83 -6.87 24.71
C LEU A 634 -18.74 -6.82 23.47
N ARG A 635 -18.50 -7.69 22.47
CA ARG A 635 -19.35 -7.79 21.26
C ARG A 635 -20.83 -8.03 21.61
N ARG A 636 -21.07 -8.79 22.68
CA ARG A 636 -22.43 -9.13 23.15
C ARG A 636 -22.96 -8.18 24.23
N ARG A 637 -22.24 -7.08 24.53
CA ARG A 637 -22.60 -6.06 25.53
C ARG A 637 -22.86 -6.62 26.93
N ALA A 638 -22.11 -7.66 27.30
CA ALA A 638 -22.19 -8.31 28.61
C ALA A 638 -21.28 -7.61 29.64
N TYR A 639 -21.47 -6.30 29.82
CA TYR A 639 -20.53 -5.41 30.52
C TYR A 639 -20.20 -5.84 31.96
N GLN A 640 -21.20 -6.30 32.72
CA GLN A 640 -20.96 -6.76 34.10
C GLN A 640 -20.00 -7.96 34.17
N ALA A 641 -20.16 -8.94 33.27
CA ALA A 641 -19.25 -10.08 33.20
C ALA A 641 -17.90 -9.66 32.63
N LEU A 642 -17.88 -8.78 31.63
CA LEU A 642 -16.67 -8.21 31.04
C LEU A 642 -15.79 -7.55 32.10
N HIS A 643 -16.38 -6.68 32.94
CA HIS A 643 -15.69 -6.01 34.03
C HIS A 643 -15.03 -7.01 34.99
N VAL A 644 -15.77 -8.05 35.41
CA VAL A 644 -15.22 -9.07 36.34
C VAL A 644 -14.04 -9.83 35.74
N HIS A 645 -14.07 -10.15 34.43
CA HIS A 645 -12.95 -10.80 33.75
C HIS A 645 -11.76 -9.85 33.53
N ALA A 646 -12.01 -8.59 33.21
CA ALA A 646 -10.97 -7.56 33.05
C ALA A 646 -10.26 -7.28 34.39
N GLU A 647 -11.01 -7.11 35.47
CA GLU A 647 -10.47 -6.92 36.83
C GLU A 647 -9.65 -8.12 37.32
N ALA A 648 -10.11 -9.34 37.01
CA ALA A 648 -9.33 -10.54 37.32
C ALA A 648 -8.00 -10.58 36.55
N ALA A 649 -7.97 -10.09 35.32
CA ALA A 649 -6.76 -9.98 34.51
C ALA A 649 -5.82 -8.89 35.05
N LEU A 650 -6.34 -7.72 35.44
CA LEU A 650 -5.58 -6.61 36.00
C LEU A 650 -4.92 -6.97 37.35
N LYS A 651 -5.53 -7.86 38.14
CA LYS A 651 -4.90 -8.41 39.34
C LYS A 651 -3.67 -9.27 39.04
N GLN A 652 -3.65 -9.96 37.91
CA GLN A 652 -2.52 -10.82 37.49
C GLN A 652 -1.46 -10.02 36.73
N SER A 653 -1.87 -8.99 35.98
CA SER A 653 -1.01 -8.12 35.19
C SER A 653 -1.45 -6.67 35.35
N PRO A 654 -0.98 -5.99 36.41
CA PRO A 654 -1.32 -4.60 36.67
C PRO A 654 -0.94 -3.71 35.49
N LYS A 655 -1.82 -2.75 35.15
CA LYS A 655 -1.65 -1.78 34.04
C LYS A 655 -1.52 -2.39 32.63
N ALA A 656 -1.91 -3.65 32.42
CA ALA A 656 -1.95 -4.20 31.06
C ALA A 656 -2.95 -3.42 30.16
N PRO A 657 -2.49 -2.72 29.10
CA PRO A 657 -3.31 -1.70 28.42
C PRO A 657 -4.67 -2.19 27.90
N ILE A 658 -4.71 -3.39 27.33
CA ILE A 658 -5.95 -3.95 26.77
C ILE A 658 -7.00 -4.27 27.85
N PHE A 659 -6.58 -4.62 29.07
CA PHE A 659 -7.53 -4.91 30.16
C PHE A 659 -7.98 -3.64 30.88
N VAL A 660 -7.16 -2.58 30.89
CA VAL A 660 -7.61 -1.23 31.31
C VAL A 660 -8.72 -0.75 30.38
N TYR A 661 -8.53 -0.88 29.06
CA TYR A 661 -9.57 -0.60 28.07
C TYR A 661 -10.86 -1.39 28.35
N PHE A 662 -10.79 -2.72 28.49
CA PHE A 662 -11.99 -3.52 28.73
C PHE A 662 -12.68 -3.18 30.06
N SER A 663 -11.94 -2.86 31.12
CA SER A 663 -12.52 -2.46 32.40
C SER A 663 -13.27 -1.13 32.26
N ALA A 664 -12.65 -0.11 31.67
CA ALA A 664 -13.27 1.20 31.46
C ALA A 664 -14.53 1.12 30.60
N VAL A 665 -14.47 0.45 29.44
CA VAL A 665 -15.62 0.25 28.55
C VAL A 665 -16.77 -0.48 29.26
N ALA A 666 -16.44 -1.42 30.16
CA ALA A 666 -17.44 -2.15 30.91
C ALA A 666 -18.10 -1.31 32.00
N VAL A 667 -17.37 -0.40 32.66
CA VAL A 667 -17.92 0.49 33.69
C VAL A 667 -18.90 1.49 33.09
N CYS A 668 -18.56 2.08 31.94
CA CYS A 668 -19.41 3.07 31.28
C CYS A 668 -20.40 2.48 30.28
N GLU A 669 -20.51 1.15 30.17
CA GLU A 669 -21.37 0.47 29.20
C GLU A 669 -21.19 0.97 27.75
N ASP A 670 -19.93 1.22 27.34
CA ASP A 670 -19.53 1.77 26.04
C ASP A 670 -19.98 3.22 25.77
N LYS A 671 -20.20 4.01 26.85
CA LYS A 671 -20.53 5.44 26.80
C LYS A 671 -19.38 6.27 27.40
N PRO A 672 -18.41 6.73 26.60
CA PRO A 672 -17.18 7.35 27.11
C PRO A 672 -17.45 8.58 28.00
N TRP A 673 -18.48 9.37 27.71
CA TRP A 673 -18.87 10.55 28.50
C TRP A 673 -19.35 10.26 29.94
N ASP A 674 -19.58 8.99 30.30
CA ASP A 674 -19.93 8.58 31.67
C ASP A 674 -18.68 8.25 32.52
N LEU A 675 -17.47 8.48 32.00
CA LEU A 675 -16.20 8.20 32.69
C LEU A 675 -15.83 9.29 33.71
N MET A 676 -15.15 8.88 34.78
CA MET A 676 -14.56 9.80 35.76
C MET A 676 -13.13 10.15 35.32
N ASP A 677 -12.68 11.38 35.60
CA ASP A 677 -11.35 11.90 35.20
C ASP A 677 -10.18 10.93 35.48
N HIS A 678 -10.16 10.31 36.66
CA HIS A 678 -9.10 9.36 37.03
C HIS A 678 -9.09 8.07 36.19
N VAL A 679 -10.20 7.72 35.54
CA VAL A 679 -10.28 6.59 34.60
C VAL A 679 -9.78 7.02 33.22
N ILE A 680 -10.01 8.27 32.82
CA ILE A 680 -9.44 8.88 31.60
C ILE A 680 -7.92 8.89 31.71
N GLU A 681 -7.37 9.38 32.84
CA GLU A 681 -5.92 9.35 33.10
C GLU A 681 -5.35 7.92 33.01
N GLN A 682 -6.07 6.91 33.50
CA GLN A 682 -5.64 5.51 33.39
C GLN A 682 -5.65 4.99 31.95
N LEU A 683 -6.58 5.46 31.11
CA LEU A 683 -6.66 5.11 29.69
C LEU A 683 -5.56 5.80 28.88
N GLU A 684 -5.21 7.04 29.20
CA GLU A 684 -4.06 7.76 28.63
C GLU A 684 -2.74 7.07 28.99
N ASP A 685 -2.53 6.75 30.27
CA ASP A 685 -1.40 5.96 30.77
C ASP A 685 -1.28 4.62 30.01
N ALA A 686 -2.42 3.96 29.74
CA ALA A 686 -2.48 2.71 29.00
C ALA A 686 -2.17 2.90 27.51
N LEU A 687 -2.60 4.01 26.91
CA LEU A 687 -2.33 4.35 25.52
C LEU A 687 -0.84 4.57 25.29
N GLU A 688 -0.19 5.36 26.15
CA GLU A 688 1.26 5.58 26.10
C GLU A 688 2.04 4.27 26.23
N GLN A 689 1.64 3.41 27.17
CA GLN A 689 2.26 2.09 27.35
C GLN A 689 2.05 1.17 26.13
N ALA A 690 0.89 1.23 25.48
CA ALA A 690 0.63 0.44 24.27
C ALA A 690 1.48 0.93 23.08
N GLN A 691 1.62 2.25 22.92
CA GLN A 691 2.49 2.86 21.91
C GLN A 691 3.96 2.52 22.16
N ALA A 692 4.43 2.59 23.41
CA ALA A 692 5.80 2.22 23.79
C ALA A 692 6.13 0.74 23.53
N LYS A 693 5.12 -0.14 23.53
CA LYS A 693 5.26 -1.58 23.23
C LYS A 693 5.00 -1.93 21.75
N ASP A 694 4.78 -0.93 20.88
CA ASP A 694 4.39 -1.10 19.48
C ASP A 694 3.12 -1.95 19.27
N ASP A 695 2.21 -1.97 20.27
CA ASP A 695 0.90 -2.61 20.15
C ASP A 695 -0.09 -1.68 19.47
N LYS A 696 0.03 -1.59 18.14
CA LYS A 696 -0.78 -0.71 17.29
C LYS A 696 -2.28 -0.98 17.41
N ARG A 697 -2.69 -2.24 17.64
CA ARG A 697 -4.11 -2.62 17.75
C ARG A 697 -4.71 -2.08 19.03
N THR A 698 -4.05 -2.27 20.16
CA THR A 698 -4.53 -1.77 21.45
C THR A 698 -4.45 -0.25 21.52
N ALA A 699 -3.36 0.35 21.02
CA ALA A 699 -3.23 1.80 20.93
C ALA A 699 -4.31 2.45 20.05
N GLY A 700 -4.64 1.84 18.91
CA GLY A 700 -5.72 2.33 18.04
C GLY A 700 -7.10 2.28 18.72
N ARG A 701 -7.40 1.22 19.48
CA ARG A 701 -8.66 1.10 20.23
C ARG A 701 -8.76 2.12 21.36
N LEU A 702 -7.69 2.28 22.14
CA LEU A 702 -7.62 3.28 23.22
C LEU A 702 -7.78 4.69 22.68
N ALA A 703 -7.02 5.05 21.63
CA ALA A 703 -7.10 6.38 21.01
C ALA A 703 -8.45 6.64 20.34
N SER A 704 -9.10 5.62 19.77
CA SER A 704 -10.46 5.75 19.20
C SER A 704 -11.51 5.90 20.29
N PHE A 705 -11.31 5.28 21.45
CA PHE A 705 -12.27 5.38 22.56
C PHE A 705 -12.15 6.72 23.30
N LEU A 706 -10.92 7.20 23.52
CA LEU A 706 -10.65 8.54 24.07
C LEU A 706 -11.12 9.66 23.12
N ARG A 707 -10.89 9.54 21.80
CA ARG A 707 -11.39 10.53 20.83
C ARG A 707 -12.92 10.62 20.73
N ARG A 708 -13.65 9.57 21.10
CA ARG A 708 -15.14 9.61 21.15
C ARG A 708 -15.65 10.43 22.33
N ASP A 709 -14.80 10.67 23.32
CA ASP A 709 -15.02 11.65 24.38
C ASP A 709 -14.76 13.07 23.84
N GLU A 710 -13.64 13.26 23.13
CA GLU A 710 -13.23 14.55 22.54
C GLU A 710 -14.17 15.04 21.41
N GLU A 711 -14.69 14.17 20.53
CA GLU A 711 -15.63 14.54 19.46
C GLU A 711 -16.98 15.09 19.98
N TYR A 712 -17.27 14.89 21.28
CA TYR A 712 -18.41 15.52 21.95
C TYR A 712 -18.03 16.84 22.65
N GLU A 713 -16.75 17.07 22.96
CA GLU A 713 -16.25 18.36 23.47
C GLU A 713 -15.97 19.37 22.34
N ASP A 714 -15.70 18.90 21.11
CA ASP A 714 -15.39 19.75 19.93
C ASP A 714 -16.63 20.18 19.10
N PHE A 715 -17.85 19.98 19.62
CA PHE A 715 -19.10 20.45 19.00
C PHE A 715 -19.78 21.61 19.75
N ASP A 716 -19.00 22.46 20.41
CA ASP A 716 -19.51 23.64 21.14
C ASP A 716 -18.93 24.99 20.67
N ASP A 717 -18.48 25.08 19.41
CA ASP A 717 -18.34 26.38 18.73
C ASP A 717 -18.79 26.27 17.26
N ASP A 718 -19.92 26.92 16.96
CA ASP A 718 -20.55 27.12 15.65
C ASP A 718 -21.19 25.90 14.95
N ASP A 719 -22.34 25.44 15.45
CA ASP A 719 -23.56 25.30 14.62
C ASP A 719 -24.80 25.10 15.50
N ASP A 720 -25.86 25.86 15.18
CA ASP A 720 -27.21 25.62 15.66
C ASP A 720 -27.64 24.17 15.35
N ASP A 721 -28.32 23.53 16.33
CA ASP A 721 -29.18 22.34 16.16
C ASP A 721 -28.48 20.96 16.13
N PHE A 722 -28.27 20.32 17.30
CA PHE A 722 -28.90 19.03 17.69
C PHE A 722 -28.32 18.40 18.98
N GLY A 723 -29.17 18.22 20.00
CA GLY A 723 -29.01 17.22 21.06
C GLY A 723 -29.83 17.53 22.34
N PRO A 724 -30.30 16.56 23.15
CA PRO A 724 -30.64 15.17 22.90
C PRO A 724 -32.07 14.87 23.43
N PHE A 725 -33.10 15.11 22.62
CA PHE A 725 -34.40 14.48 22.80
C PHE A 725 -34.99 14.20 21.42
N GLY A 726 -35.40 12.95 21.19
CA GLY A 726 -36.10 12.58 19.97
C GLY A 726 -37.28 13.51 19.70
N SER A 727 -37.36 14.04 18.47
CA SER A 727 -38.50 14.77 17.91
C SER A 727 -39.25 15.67 18.92
N PHE A 728 -38.63 16.80 19.30
CA PHE A 728 -39.28 17.85 20.08
C PHE A 728 -40.14 18.71 19.15
N ASP A 729 -41.47 18.56 19.20
CA ASP A 729 -42.42 19.49 18.58
C ASP A 729 -42.61 20.71 19.51
N PRO A 730 -42.09 21.92 19.19
CA PRO A 730 -42.05 23.04 20.12
C PRO A 730 -43.41 23.68 20.42
N LYS A 731 -44.49 23.19 19.80
CA LYS A 731 -45.81 23.82 19.90
C LYS A 731 -46.71 23.27 21.00
N ASN A 732 -46.28 22.29 21.79
CA ASN A 732 -47.19 21.60 22.73
C ASN A 732 -46.62 21.29 24.13
N ILE A 733 -45.55 21.96 24.58
CA ILE A 733 -45.00 21.73 25.93
C ILE A 733 -45.73 22.61 26.95
N ASP A 734 -46.26 21.97 27.99
CA ASP A 734 -46.81 22.64 29.18
C ASP A 734 -45.72 23.52 29.84
N PRO A 735 -45.93 24.84 29.98
CA PRO A 735 -44.95 25.77 30.56
C PRO A 735 -44.40 25.33 31.94
N ARG A 736 -45.21 24.60 32.72
CA ARG A 736 -44.78 24.05 34.01
C ARG A 736 -43.68 22.99 33.86
N THR A 737 -43.77 22.17 32.82
CA THR A 737 -42.80 21.11 32.51
C THR A 737 -41.48 21.71 32.06
N MET A 738 -41.54 22.78 31.25
CA MET A 738 -40.37 23.54 30.81
C MET A 738 -39.64 24.19 32.01
N LEU A 739 -40.37 24.86 32.91
CA LEU A 739 -39.79 25.48 34.11
C LEU A 739 -39.12 24.45 35.02
N ARG A 740 -39.72 23.28 35.21
CA ARG A 740 -39.11 22.21 36.02
C ARG A 740 -37.85 21.64 35.39
N ALA A 741 -37.80 21.49 34.07
CA ALA A 741 -36.58 21.07 33.37
C ALA A 741 -35.45 22.10 33.56
N MET A 742 -35.76 23.40 33.45
CA MET A 742 -34.77 24.47 33.71
C MET A 742 -34.25 24.44 35.15
N ILE A 743 -35.11 24.17 36.14
CA ILE A 743 -34.70 24.06 37.55
C ILE A 743 -33.80 22.83 37.78
N ALA A 744 -34.08 21.71 37.10
CA ALA A 744 -33.25 20.51 37.19
C ALA A 744 -31.84 20.73 36.62
N MET A 745 -31.72 21.51 35.54
CA MET A 745 -30.44 21.83 34.91
C MET A 745 -29.63 22.91 35.66
N SER A 746 -30.30 23.96 36.16
CA SER A 746 -29.63 25.10 36.82
C SER A 746 -29.48 24.96 38.35
N GLY A 747 -30.14 23.96 38.94
CA GLY A 747 -30.15 23.72 40.38
C GLY A 747 -31.18 24.57 41.15
N THR A 748 -31.83 23.96 42.15
CA THR A 748 -32.90 24.57 42.96
C THR A 748 -32.46 25.83 43.71
N LYS A 749 -31.20 25.89 44.14
CA LYS A 749 -30.64 27.05 44.86
C LYS A 749 -30.59 28.29 43.98
N HIS A 750 -30.16 28.15 42.73
CA HIS A 750 -30.11 29.26 41.77
C HIS A 750 -31.52 29.76 41.42
N PHE A 751 -32.47 28.83 41.25
CA PHE A 751 -33.88 29.16 41.05
C PHE A 751 -34.47 29.95 42.24
N PHE A 752 -34.17 29.56 43.48
CA PHE A 752 -34.64 30.28 44.67
C PHE A 752 -34.06 31.70 44.77
N ASP A 753 -32.78 31.89 44.48
CA ASP A 753 -32.16 33.22 44.50
C ASP A 753 -32.78 34.12 43.41
N MET A 754 -33.02 33.58 42.22
CA MET A 754 -33.70 34.29 41.13
C MET A 754 -35.14 34.67 41.51
N MET A 755 -35.91 33.73 42.05
CA MET A 755 -37.27 34.00 42.50
C MET A 755 -37.31 35.05 43.60
N ARG A 756 -36.43 34.95 44.61
CA ARG A 756 -36.36 35.93 45.70
C ARG A 756 -36.04 37.35 45.20
N LYS A 757 -35.23 37.46 44.16
CA LYS A 757 -34.91 38.74 43.50
C LYS A 757 -36.09 39.29 42.69
N ASN A 758 -36.84 38.42 42.02
CA ASN A 758 -37.93 38.84 41.12
C ASN A 758 -39.26 39.13 41.84
N ILE A 759 -39.64 38.35 42.87
CA ILE A 759 -40.92 38.52 43.57
C ILE A 759 -40.80 39.31 44.89
N GLY A 760 -39.57 39.66 45.26
CA GLY A 760 -39.21 40.33 46.51
C GLY A 760 -39.06 39.36 47.69
N SER A 761 -38.18 39.71 48.64
CA SER A 761 -37.85 38.85 49.79
C SER A 761 -39.05 38.58 50.69
N THR A 762 -39.96 39.55 50.88
CA THR A 762 -41.16 39.40 51.71
C THR A 762 -42.12 38.34 51.17
N THR A 763 -42.41 38.36 49.88
CA THR A 763 -43.30 37.39 49.21
C THR A 763 -42.67 35.99 49.18
N PHE A 764 -41.38 35.93 48.88
CA PHE A 764 -40.62 34.67 48.87
C PHE A 764 -40.55 34.03 50.26
N ASP A 765 -40.25 34.81 51.29
CA ASP A 765 -40.13 34.30 52.67
C ASP A 765 -41.48 33.84 53.22
N ALA A 766 -42.59 34.46 52.82
CA ALA A 766 -43.95 33.99 53.14
C ALA A 766 -44.27 32.63 52.48
N MET A 767 -43.90 32.45 51.20
CA MET A 767 -44.06 31.16 50.50
C MET A 767 -43.15 30.08 51.07
N LYS A 768 -41.93 30.44 51.48
CA LYS A 768 -41.01 29.55 52.20
C LYS A 768 -41.57 29.10 53.54
N ALA A 769 -42.18 30.01 54.30
CA ALA A 769 -42.87 29.67 55.55
C ALA A 769 -44.06 28.72 55.31
N GLN A 770 -44.81 28.90 54.22
CA GLN A 770 -45.93 28.03 53.82
C GLN A 770 -45.47 26.63 53.36
N ALA A 771 -44.31 26.53 52.72
CA ALA A 771 -43.72 25.27 52.28
C ALA A 771 -43.05 24.47 53.42
N GLY A 772 -42.58 25.15 54.47
CA GLY A 772 -41.83 24.53 55.57
C GLY A 772 -40.44 24.05 55.11
N GLN A 773 -40.00 22.89 55.61
CA GLN A 773 -38.70 22.29 55.23
C GLN A 773 -38.74 21.49 53.92
N ASN A 774 -39.87 21.47 53.20
CA ASN A 774 -40.00 20.71 51.95
C ASN A 774 -39.67 21.58 50.74
N GLU A 775 -38.47 21.42 50.19
CA GLU A 775 -37.98 22.22 49.06
C GLU A 775 -38.79 22.00 47.77
N GLN A 776 -39.24 20.77 47.50
CA GLN A 776 -40.10 20.49 46.33
C GLN A 776 -41.44 21.23 46.42
N LYS A 777 -42.01 21.30 47.63
CA LYS A 777 -43.25 22.05 47.86
C LYS A 777 -43.05 23.56 47.67
N LEU A 778 -41.87 24.09 48.01
CA LEU A 778 -41.52 25.49 47.75
C LEU A 778 -41.34 25.75 46.25
N VAL A 779 -40.67 24.85 45.53
CA VAL A 779 -40.53 24.92 44.07
C VAL A 779 -41.90 24.95 43.41
N ASP A 780 -42.84 24.11 43.83
CA ASP A 780 -44.18 24.05 43.24
C ASP A 780 -44.98 25.34 43.46
N LEU A 781 -44.94 25.92 44.66
CA LEU A 781 -45.59 27.20 44.96
C LEU A 781 -45.01 28.35 44.12
N LEU A 782 -43.69 28.37 43.93
CA LEU A 782 -43.00 29.41 43.14
C LEU A 782 -43.23 29.25 41.63
N VAL A 783 -43.27 28.02 41.13
CA VAL A 783 -43.62 27.74 39.73
C VAL A 783 -45.08 28.13 39.46
N ASP A 784 -46.02 27.80 40.36
CA ASP A 784 -47.41 28.25 40.23
C ASP A 784 -47.53 29.77 40.27
N TYR A 785 -46.78 30.44 41.14
CA TYR A 785 -46.75 31.90 41.20
C TYR A 785 -46.28 32.51 39.87
N MET A 786 -45.20 31.98 39.29
CA MET A 786 -44.67 32.43 38.00
C MET A 786 -45.68 32.25 36.86
N LEU A 787 -46.36 31.11 36.81
CA LEU A 787 -47.33 30.81 35.76
C LEU A 787 -48.60 31.65 35.86
N THR A 788 -48.97 32.04 37.08
CA THR A 788 -50.18 32.85 37.33
C THR A 788 -49.94 34.35 37.23
N HIS A 789 -48.70 34.83 37.47
CA HIS A 789 -48.40 36.26 37.57
C HIS A 789 -47.42 36.79 36.49
N SER A 790 -46.91 35.95 35.59
CA SER A 790 -46.09 36.43 34.47
C SER A 790 -46.95 36.94 33.30
N PRO A 791 -46.84 38.21 32.88
CA PRO A 791 -47.44 38.65 31.62
C PRO A 791 -46.75 37.90 30.47
N LYS A 792 -47.53 37.25 29.60
CA LYS A 792 -47.06 36.52 28.41
C LYS A 792 -46.08 37.40 27.61
N GLY A 793 -44.77 37.17 27.74
CA GLY A 793 -43.76 37.87 26.94
C GLY A 793 -42.35 38.04 27.50
N ASN A 794 -42.06 37.83 28.79
CA ASN A 794 -40.70 38.04 29.33
C ASN A 794 -40.30 36.99 30.40
N LEU A 795 -40.02 35.76 29.96
CA LEU A 795 -39.50 34.69 30.83
C LEU A 795 -37.98 34.43 30.66
N LEU A 796 -37.26 35.30 29.95
CA LEU A 796 -35.80 35.17 29.75
C LEU A 796 -35.09 36.49 30.09
N PRO A 797 -34.13 36.52 31.03
CA PRO A 797 -33.26 37.67 31.22
C PRO A 797 -32.21 37.69 30.09
N GLY A 798 -32.35 38.65 29.18
CA GLY A 798 -31.32 38.97 28.19
C GLY A 798 -30.12 39.66 28.84
N GLY A 799 -28.91 39.22 28.46
CA GLY A 799 -27.70 40.01 28.63
C GLY A 799 -26.45 39.21 29.01
N PHE A 800 -25.84 38.51 28.06
CA PHE A 800 -24.39 38.32 27.99
C PHE A 800 -23.96 38.17 26.52
N GLY A 801 -24.05 39.28 25.80
CA GLY A 801 -23.37 39.49 24.52
C GLY A 801 -22.52 40.75 24.66
N LYS A 802 -21.25 40.56 25.04
CA LYS A 802 -20.07 41.45 24.88
C LYS A 802 -19.01 41.11 25.94
N LYS A 803 -18.13 40.17 25.62
CA LYS A 803 -16.68 40.39 25.52
C LYS A 803 -16.02 39.19 24.87
#